data_AF-A0A9D1MEM9-F1
#
_entry.id   AF-A0A9D1MEM9-F1
#
_cell.length_a   1.000
_cell.length_b   1.000
_cell.length_c   1.000
_cell.angle_alpha   90.00
_cell.angle_beta   90.00
_cell.angle_gamma   90.00
#
_symmetry.space_group_name_H-M   'P 1'
#
loop_
_entity.id
_entity.type
_entity.pdbx_description
1 polymer ?
#
loop_
_entity_poly.entity_id
_entity_poly.type
_entity_poly.pdbx_seq_one_letter_code
_entity_poly.pdbx_strand_id
1 'polypeptide(L)'
;MTTSYTKRRNKKILALLLSSVMLAAAGTSLAACGSSDADVDDSEKTYTESDDARIKNGSFEFFDDGDGKNLIITSPTSWSKSNGSSAQGTASSSKAASGIVDTADEAWNDLTTSSGLPHTTEAEAKKNWDNLTAKDKLEFYDVWEEENDDKELSDLDFYDAETDDYNITIDDVPDCENPGTHYATSDEKNEHVLMLHNTYTDGRGTAQKYTSSSTVTLEAGTSAVFSVWVKTSDMTFNGTSEGKGSEVISGRGAYIGVTHTVGGTTLDQMQVKNINTEQINPDNENNGWVQYTFYFKGCSYATSTFTVVLGLGQGGGTDKFEYVDGYAFFDDVECTIVSNDDYDETVEALVSENKLDPDDIVDVFTDPSDKLFYTDKDYKGVFNYAIDLHNAFDAYTLQDSGLKVGLTEEKSGNTTYVSGKPSGGSPAAGTELYGQLNFATDNDVTGLYTLDELAALKTSNKYLGKIYDNALSEYPEQFDKDILLLMSADGAAYTATLRDDAAFTLAPDSYLMISFWLKTSDLSGFTGATVTVHESEGSNTSSLSSLSTSSITTVDIDKIDPDTGEVSEEEDIYKSWQQCFLFLKNETTSDKSFYLTFSFGPTTIVGSTPSSYYPGFAAFTNFETFEMSKQQFGYVSTGTYATSVTLTGDELTSTAGFDSAASIPEKQIEEGLANPLNYKGVYGASGFVSETGTDNTVNGNEYAGLINKKYAANYREEMNSLTGAEKENYWLYKLANAYGVVIDDQDEWWNTIFGTSTQPLLIYNDERQAYGFIGSATSVSSSTYSTVSVRVKASLGSTAYLYLIDTTDSRYDKPLTVNTLAYTYWYDDSGNVCAKDPSDSSFDKKKDIAFYLNEDNGLYEVNKNWSGYTADMNGKYYANLSNYEKDDKGNLIVAEGGVSYNYDSSVWHHDGNDGIAFYFRDGKYYAYSDYKTEVTGLATVTALTPRYTNVNAEGGQGDAKNLVMTVTGTGEWVTCTFYIHTGSEAKNYRLEVWSGSRDALEKNAAGSYVIFDSASPTSVDSFSDLTAEAIDAIIEAHNATHPDDKWSTEKDVRENYANITYYAYSFYDSPSFLRYDSTLDEDDVGNKYTSYTPSSYAEGIAYLYYEDPNADPGSTLYTMFVDYSFIDVSVTADSTDDTTDDTTEETTSGDTNMWLFVSSLVIAIALVIAVVGLIIQKIVKKAHLKKARAAMSNASSMNAAKRRYARKSAAEKEAAPAPEKKAEPAPENDNDPYDD
;
A
#
# COMPACT_ATOMS: atom_id res chain seq x y z
N MET A 1 10.20 -48.15 -15.41
CA MET A 1 8.84 -48.53 -14.94
C MET A 1 7.82 -47.65 -15.63
N THR A 2 7.01 -48.24 -16.50
CA THR A 2 5.79 -47.63 -17.04
C THR A 2 4.58 -48.00 -16.19
N THR A 3 3.55 -47.16 -16.28
CA THR A 3 2.17 -47.29 -15.80
C THR A 3 1.86 -47.07 -14.31
N SER A 4 1.47 -45.83 -14.01
CA SER A 4 0.30 -45.52 -13.17
C SER A 4 -0.10 -44.04 -13.37
N TYR A 5 -0.49 -43.70 -14.61
CA TYR A 5 -1.16 -42.44 -14.94
C TYR A 5 -2.66 -42.72 -15.03
N THR A 6 -3.42 -42.33 -14.00
CA THR A 6 -4.84 -41.91 -14.04
C THR A 6 -5.41 -41.88 -12.63
N LYS A 7 -5.18 -40.79 -11.89
CA LYS A 7 -6.06 -40.26 -10.81
C LYS A 7 -5.39 -39.10 -10.08
N ARG A 8 -5.24 -37.96 -10.76
CA ARG A 8 -5.04 -36.66 -10.07
C ARG A 8 -5.39 -35.43 -10.92
N ARG A 9 -6.03 -35.61 -12.08
CA ARG A 9 -6.49 -34.52 -12.96
C ARG A 9 -7.83 -33.87 -12.53
N ASN A 10 -8.55 -34.46 -11.56
CA ASN A 10 -9.90 -34.01 -11.17
C ASN A 10 -9.94 -33.15 -9.89
N LYS A 11 -8.80 -32.65 -9.39
CA LYS A 11 -8.80 -31.70 -8.26
C LYS A 11 -8.44 -30.25 -8.62
N LYS A 12 -7.88 -30.00 -9.82
CA LYS A 12 -7.68 -28.65 -10.35
C LYS A 12 -8.93 -28.09 -11.05
N ILE A 13 -9.77 -28.97 -11.62
CA ILE A 13 -11.07 -28.57 -12.21
C ILE A 13 -12.07 -28.15 -11.12
N LEU A 14 -11.98 -28.69 -9.89
CA LEU A 14 -12.85 -28.28 -8.79
C LEU A 14 -12.43 -26.94 -8.15
N ALA A 15 -11.16 -26.55 -8.27
CA ALA A 15 -10.68 -25.24 -7.83
C ALA A 15 -10.98 -24.16 -8.88
N LEU A 16 -10.85 -24.49 -10.19
CA LEU A 16 -11.30 -23.63 -11.29
C LEU A 16 -12.82 -23.44 -11.31
N LEU A 17 -13.59 -24.50 -10.96
CA LEU A 17 -15.05 -24.40 -10.82
C LEU A 17 -15.48 -23.65 -9.55
N LEU A 18 -14.66 -23.56 -8.50
CA LEU A 18 -15.00 -22.76 -7.31
C LEU A 18 -14.65 -21.27 -7.50
N SER A 19 -13.63 -20.93 -8.29
CA SER A 19 -13.34 -19.55 -8.68
C SER A 19 -14.32 -19.02 -9.74
N SER A 20 -14.77 -19.86 -10.68
CA SER A 20 -15.85 -19.50 -11.60
C SER A 20 -17.23 -19.43 -10.93
N VAL A 21 -17.43 -20.11 -9.79
CA VAL A 21 -18.66 -19.98 -8.97
C VAL A 21 -18.61 -18.76 -8.04
N MET A 22 -17.44 -18.24 -7.66
CA MET A 22 -17.35 -16.96 -6.94
C MET A 22 -17.51 -15.74 -7.87
N LEU A 23 -17.11 -15.84 -9.13
CA LEU A 23 -17.44 -14.82 -10.15
C LEU A 23 -18.92 -14.89 -10.58
N ALA A 24 -19.54 -16.08 -10.58
CA ALA A 24 -20.98 -16.24 -10.85
C ALA A 24 -21.89 -15.91 -9.64
N ALA A 25 -21.36 -15.86 -8.41
CA ALA A 25 -22.16 -15.56 -7.21
C ALA A 25 -22.33 -14.05 -6.94
N ALA A 26 -21.62 -13.18 -7.66
CA ALA A 26 -21.93 -11.75 -7.72
C ALA A 26 -23.01 -11.42 -8.78
N GLY A 27 -23.41 -12.39 -9.61
CA GLY A 27 -24.48 -12.28 -10.60
C GLY A 27 -25.75 -13.09 -10.27
N THR A 28 -25.94 -13.56 -9.02
CA THR A 28 -27.15 -14.31 -8.64
C THR A 28 -27.71 -13.89 -7.27
N SER A 29 -28.19 -12.66 -7.21
CA SER A 29 -29.41 -12.33 -6.47
C SER A 29 -30.29 -11.57 -7.46
N LEU A 30 -30.84 -12.24 -8.47
CA LEU A 30 -32.24 -12.67 -8.49
C LEU A 30 -32.42 -13.68 -9.63
N ALA A 31 -32.53 -14.98 -9.33
CA ALA A 31 -33.15 -15.97 -10.23
C ALA A 31 -33.33 -17.32 -9.52
N ALA A 32 -34.32 -17.41 -8.64
CA ALA A 32 -34.88 -18.68 -8.20
C ALA A 32 -36.17 -18.94 -8.96
N CYS A 33 -36.09 -19.39 -10.21
CA CYS A 33 -37.25 -19.88 -10.94
C CYS A 33 -37.46 -21.38 -10.64
N GLY A 34 -38.51 -21.67 -9.86
CA GLY A 34 -39.11 -22.99 -9.79
C GLY A 34 -39.87 -23.27 -11.09
N SER A 35 -39.62 -24.42 -11.69
CA SER A 35 -40.23 -24.88 -12.94
C SER A 35 -41.76 -25.00 -12.87
N SER A 36 -42.48 -24.30 -13.76
CA SER A 36 -43.76 -24.76 -14.30
C SER A 36 -43.98 -24.21 -15.69
N ASP A 37 -44.22 -25.11 -16.65
CA ASP A 37 -44.59 -24.85 -18.04
C ASP A 37 -45.73 -23.81 -18.17
N ALA A 38 -45.53 -22.75 -18.96
CA ALA A 38 -46.59 -21.99 -19.62
C ALA A 38 -46.02 -21.18 -20.80
N ASP A 39 -46.85 -21.01 -21.82
CA ASP A 39 -46.56 -20.55 -23.18
C ASP A 39 -45.85 -19.18 -23.32
N VAL A 40 -45.06 -19.10 -24.40
CA VAL A 40 -44.20 -17.99 -24.84
C VAL A 40 -45.02 -16.76 -25.26
N ASP A 41 -44.67 -15.59 -24.71
CA ASP A 41 -44.96 -14.26 -25.26
C ASP A 41 -43.62 -13.57 -25.61
N ASP A 42 -43.60 -12.83 -26.72
CA ASP A 42 -42.43 -12.53 -27.55
C ASP A 42 -41.85 -11.13 -27.29
N SER A 43 -41.67 -10.74 -26.02
CA SER A 43 -41.13 -9.43 -25.65
C SER A 43 -40.29 -9.47 -24.37
N GLU A 44 -39.03 -9.87 -24.49
CA GLU A 44 -37.93 -9.48 -23.60
C GLU A 44 -36.63 -10.01 -24.23
N LYS A 45 -35.85 -9.10 -24.83
CA LYS A 45 -34.47 -9.39 -25.20
C LYS A 45 -33.54 -8.52 -24.37
N THR A 46 -33.18 -8.99 -23.19
CA THR A 46 -32.01 -8.49 -22.49
C THR A 46 -30.78 -9.14 -23.14
N TYR A 47 -30.05 -8.38 -23.96
CA TYR A 47 -28.76 -8.81 -24.49
C TYR A 47 -27.68 -8.51 -23.47
N THR A 48 -27.08 -9.55 -22.88
CA THR A 48 -25.84 -9.44 -22.11
C THR A 48 -24.65 -9.61 -23.06
N GLU A 49 -24.37 -8.62 -23.89
CA GLU A 49 -23.09 -8.57 -24.61
C GLU A 49 -22.00 -8.08 -23.63
N SER A 50 -20.87 -8.79 -23.56
CA SER A 50 -19.72 -8.38 -22.75
C SER A 50 -18.90 -7.35 -23.53
N ASP A 51 -18.62 -6.21 -22.91
CA ASP A 51 -17.66 -5.24 -23.44
C ASP A 51 -16.23 -5.77 -23.28
N ASP A 52 -15.65 -6.24 -24.38
CA ASP A 52 -14.29 -6.79 -24.45
C ASP A 52 -13.25 -5.74 -24.90
N ALA A 53 -13.65 -4.49 -25.15
CA ALA A 53 -12.74 -3.43 -25.60
C ALA A 53 -11.67 -3.06 -24.54
N ARG A 54 -10.50 -2.57 -24.97
CA ARG A 54 -9.42 -2.13 -24.07
C ARG A 54 -9.76 -0.81 -23.37
N ILE A 55 -10.35 0.12 -24.12
CA ILE A 55 -11.02 1.29 -23.56
C ILE A 55 -12.49 0.92 -23.42
N LYS A 56 -12.91 0.70 -22.18
CA LYS A 56 -14.24 0.18 -21.89
C LYS A 56 -15.32 1.19 -22.30
N ASN A 57 -16.37 0.68 -22.92
CA ASN A 57 -17.49 1.41 -23.48
C ASN A 57 -17.04 2.55 -24.42
N GLY A 58 -16.01 2.31 -25.23
CA GLY A 58 -15.51 3.29 -26.20
C GLY A 58 -16.46 3.53 -27.38
N SER A 59 -17.29 2.55 -27.72
CA SER A 59 -18.38 2.67 -28.71
C SER A 59 -19.66 3.29 -28.15
N PHE A 60 -19.73 3.49 -26.82
CA PHE A 60 -20.92 4.02 -26.14
C PHE A 60 -22.21 3.22 -26.30
N GLU A 61 -22.12 1.92 -26.58
CA GLU A 61 -23.26 0.99 -26.73
C GLU A 61 -23.58 0.18 -25.45
N PHE A 62 -22.80 0.36 -24.37
CA PHE A 62 -22.94 -0.42 -23.13
C PHE A 62 -23.43 0.43 -21.95
N PHE A 63 -24.74 0.46 -21.74
CA PHE A 63 -25.38 1.27 -20.70
C PHE A 63 -26.71 0.64 -20.23
N ASP A 64 -27.26 1.22 -19.16
CA ASP A 64 -28.61 0.91 -18.66
C ASP A 64 -29.53 2.08 -19.04
N ASP A 65 -30.48 1.82 -19.93
CA ASP A 65 -31.47 2.80 -20.40
C ASP A 65 -32.68 2.93 -19.45
N GLY A 66 -32.70 2.18 -18.35
CA GLY A 66 -33.77 2.20 -17.36
C GLY A 66 -35.12 1.77 -17.94
N ASP A 67 -35.14 0.80 -18.86
CA ASP A 67 -36.32 0.36 -19.61
C ASP A 67 -36.86 1.43 -20.58
N GLY A 68 -35.96 2.26 -21.12
CA GLY A 68 -36.25 3.28 -22.13
C GLY A 68 -36.62 4.67 -21.59
N LYS A 69 -36.66 4.85 -20.26
CA LYS A 69 -36.94 6.15 -19.62
C LYS A 69 -35.74 7.09 -19.55
N ASN A 70 -34.52 6.54 -19.64
CA ASN A 70 -33.31 7.35 -19.69
C ASN A 70 -33.08 7.85 -21.11
N LEU A 71 -33.73 8.96 -21.47
CA LEU A 71 -33.61 9.57 -22.81
C LEU A 71 -32.18 10.08 -23.10
N ILE A 72 -31.43 10.41 -22.05
CA ILE A 72 -29.98 10.71 -22.12
C ILE A 72 -29.28 9.93 -21.01
N ILE A 73 -28.31 9.08 -21.33
CA ILE A 73 -27.56 8.33 -20.30
C ILE A 73 -26.51 9.25 -19.67
N THR A 74 -26.88 9.96 -18.61
CA THR A 74 -26.04 10.99 -17.96
C THR A 74 -24.87 10.44 -17.14
N SER A 75 -24.84 9.13 -16.90
CA SER A 75 -23.75 8.42 -16.24
C SER A 75 -23.31 7.21 -17.08
N PRO A 76 -22.63 7.45 -18.22
CA PRO A 76 -22.17 6.37 -19.10
C PRO A 76 -21.26 5.39 -18.35
N THR A 77 -21.50 4.09 -18.51
CA THR A 77 -20.64 3.04 -17.92
C THR A 77 -19.19 3.25 -18.33
N SER A 78 -18.23 3.09 -17.41
CA SER A 78 -16.79 3.21 -17.64
C SER A 78 -16.27 4.60 -18.06
N TRP A 79 -17.08 5.65 -17.93
CA TRP A 79 -16.68 7.03 -18.16
C TRP A 79 -17.12 7.95 -17.02
N SER A 80 -16.24 8.86 -16.60
CA SER A 80 -16.53 9.77 -15.49
C SER A 80 -16.63 11.23 -15.97
N LYS A 81 -17.78 11.86 -15.70
CA LYS A 81 -18.02 13.28 -16.00
C LYS A 81 -17.33 14.19 -14.98
N SER A 82 -16.73 15.28 -15.43
CA SER A 82 -16.26 16.36 -14.57
C SER A 82 -16.27 17.71 -15.30
N ASN A 83 -16.36 18.80 -14.55
CA ASN A 83 -16.22 20.15 -15.09
C ASN A 83 -14.74 20.49 -15.29
N GLY A 84 -14.45 21.43 -16.21
CA GLY A 84 -13.12 22.01 -16.34
C GLY A 84 -12.63 22.59 -15.02
N SER A 85 -11.32 22.51 -14.75
CA SER A 85 -10.75 23.04 -13.52
C SER A 85 -9.46 23.80 -13.78
N SER A 86 -9.21 24.81 -12.96
CA SER A 86 -7.98 25.62 -12.96
C SER A 86 -7.55 25.90 -11.53
N ALA A 87 -6.37 26.50 -11.34
CA ALA A 87 -5.92 26.96 -10.02
C ALA A 87 -6.87 27.96 -9.33
N GLN A 88 -7.82 28.55 -10.07
CA GLN A 88 -8.80 29.51 -9.56
C GLN A 88 -10.23 28.92 -9.44
N GLY A 89 -10.34 27.59 -9.43
CA GLY A 89 -11.58 26.87 -9.17
C GLY A 89 -12.14 26.14 -10.38
N THR A 90 -13.27 25.47 -10.16
CA THR A 90 -13.98 24.65 -11.14
C THR A 90 -14.88 25.50 -12.04
N ALA A 91 -15.03 25.09 -13.30
CA ALA A 91 -15.97 25.68 -14.23
C ALA A 91 -17.42 25.51 -13.77
N SER A 92 -18.27 26.42 -14.22
CA SER A 92 -19.70 26.37 -13.94
C SER A 92 -20.31 25.07 -14.52
N SER A 93 -21.26 24.45 -13.84
CA SER A 93 -21.98 23.33 -14.45
C SER A 93 -22.78 23.82 -15.66
N SER A 94 -22.84 23.00 -16.71
CA SER A 94 -23.85 23.17 -17.76
C SER A 94 -25.24 23.07 -17.14
N LYS A 95 -26.21 23.82 -17.66
CA LYS A 95 -27.63 23.67 -17.32
C LYS A 95 -28.26 22.47 -18.03
N ALA A 96 -27.67 22.04 -19.13
CA ALA A 96 -28.17 20.93 -19.92
C ALA A 96 -27.43 19.63 -19.60
N ALA A 97 -28.17 18.53 -19.68
CA ALA A 97 -27.67 17.18 -19.54
C ALA A 97 -26.63 16.86 -20.62
N SER A 98 -25.70 15.97 -20.29
CA SER A 98 -24.70 15.43 -21.21
C SER A 98 -24.53 13.97 -20.87
N GLY A 99 -24.33 13.12 -21.87
CA GLY A 99 -24.43 11.68 -21.72
C GLY A 99 -24.51 10.98 -23.07
N ILE A 100 -24.79 9.68 -23.05
CA ILE A 100 -25.04 8.93 -24.30
C ILE A 100 -26.43 9.29 -24.83
N VAL A 101 -26.55 9.51 -26.14
CA VAL A 101 -27.80 9.81 -26.85
C VAL A 101 -28.01 8.82 -27.99
N ASP A 102 -29.27 8.44 -28.22
CA ASP A 102 -29.68 7.63 -29.37
C ASP A 102 -29.90 8.52 -30.59
N THR A 103 -29.15 8.22 -31.66
CA THR A 103 -29.13 8.95 -32.92
C THR A 103 -29.99 8.31 -34.00
N ALA A 104 -30.71 7.22 -33.70
CA ALA A 104 -31.71 6.67 -34.60
C ALA A 104 -32.79 7.71 -34.91
N ASP A 105 -33.23 7.79 -36.17
CA ASP A 105 -34.19 8.81 -36.61
C ASP A 105 -35.49 8.79 -35.77
N GLU A 106 -35.98 7.61 -35.38
CA GLU A 106 -37.20 7.51 -34.58
C GLU A 106 -37.01 8.05 -33.15
N ALA A 107 -35.95 7.62 -32.45
CA ALA A 107 -35.64 8.05 -31.09
C ALA A 107 -35.27 9.54 -31.00
N TRP A 108 -34.40 10.01 -31.91
CA TRP A 108 -34.00 11.41 -31.95
C TRP A 108 -35.19 12.34 -32.24
N ASN A 109 -36.08 11.96 -33.17
CA ASN A 109 -37.27 12.75 -33.45
C ASN A 109 -38.26 12.74 -32.28
N ASP A 110 -38.40 11.64 -31.55
CA ASP A 110 -39.21 11.57 -30.34
C ASP A 110 -38.66 12.48 -29.22
N LEU A 111 -37.34 12.57 -29.09
CA LEU A 111 -36.69 13.44 -28.12
C LEU A 111 -36.74 14.93 -28.51
N THR A 112 -36.60 15.28 -29.80
CA THR A 112 -36.31 16.67 -30.21
C THR A 112 -37.44 17.38 -30.97
N THR A 113 -38.42 16.65 -31.50
CA THR A 113 -39.47 17.20 -32.38
C THR A 113 -40.86 17.09 -31.74
N SER A 114 -41.70 18.11 -31.89
CA SER A 114 -43.10 18.06 -31.42
C SER A 114 -43.99 17.24 -32.37
N SER A 115 -44.92 16.48 -31.82
CA SER A 115 -45.98 15.76 -32.57
C SER A 115 -46.95 16.72 -33.29
N GLY A 116 -46.99 17.99 -32.89
CA GLY A 116 -47.97 18.99 -33.36
C GLY A 116 -49.38 18.79 -32.79
N LEU A 117 -49.56 17.87 -31.82
CA LEU A 117 -50.81 17.67 -31.10
C LEU A 117 -50.89 18.62 -29.88
N PRO A 118 -52.08 19.17 -29.56
CA PRO A 118 -52.25 19.99 -28.36
C PRO A 118 -51.97 19.20 -27.07
N HIS A 119 -51.15 19.73 -26.16
CA HIS A 119 -50.77 19.05 -24.91
C HIS A 119 -50.63 19.98 -23.69
N THR A 120 -50.74 21.30 -23.85
CA THR A 120 -50.46 22.30 -22.79
C THR A 120 -51.44 22.35 -21.61
N THR A 121 -52.55 21.62 -21.67
CA THR A 121 -53.53 21.54 -20.57
C THR A 121 -53.78 20.08 -20.23
N GLU A 122 -54.13 19.78 -18.97
CA GLU A 122 -54.43 18.42 -18.50
C GLU A 122 -55.40 17.67 -19.44
N ALA A 123 -56.45 18.35 -19.90
CA ALA A 123 -57.45 17.75 -20.79
C ALA A 123 -56.93 17.48 -22.21
N GLU A 124 -55.98 18.27 -22.68
CA GLU A 124 -55.32 18.11 -23.99
C GLU A 124 -54.26 17.00 -23.93
N ALA A 125 -53.38 17.03 -22.92
CA ALA A 125 -52.40 15.98 -22.65
C ALA A 125 -53.07 14.62 -22.51
N LYS A 126 -54.08 14.48 -21.63
CA LYS A 126 -54.84 13.24 -21.44
C LYS A 126 -55.43 12.66 -22.73
N LYS A 127 -55.84 13.52 -23.66
CA LYS A 127 -56.47 13.07 -24.91
C LYS A 127 -55.44 12.53 -25.91
N ASN A 128 -54.23 13.07 -25.88
CA ASN A 128 -53.22 12.82 -26.90
C ASN A 128 -52.02 12.02 -26.37
N TRP A 129 -51.93 11.75 -25.07
CA TRP A 129 -50.77 11.18 -24.33
C TRP A 129 -49.98 10.11 -25.10
N ASP A 130 -50.65 9.05 -25.55
CA ASP A 130 -50.02 7.91 -26.24
C ASP A 130 -49.43 8.26 -27.63
N ASN A 131 -49.73 9.45 -28.16
CA ASN A 131 -49.24 9.93 -29.47
C ASN A 131 -48.39 11.21 -29.31
N LEU A 132 -48.12 11.63 -28.08
CA LEU A 132 -47.18 12.70 -27.79
C LEU A 132 -45.76 12.14 -27.86
N THR A 133 -44.86 12.98 -28.33
CA THR A 133 -43.43 12.70 -28.28
C THR A 133 -42.90 12.86 -26.85
N ALA A 134 -41.73 12.30 -26.53
CA ALA A 134 -41.07 12.58 -25.26
C ALA A 134 -40.92 14.09 -25.02
N LYS A 135 -40.57 14.87 -26.05
CA LYS A 135 -40.53 16.33 -25.98
C LYS A 135 -41.85 16.95 -25.55
N ASP A 136 -42.97 16.60 -26.21
CA ASP A 136 -44.29 17.17 -25.89
C ASP A 136 -44.69 16.84 -24.44
N LYS A 137 -44.29 15.66 -23.92
CA LYS A 137 -44.53 15.26 -22.53
C LYS A 137 -43.68 16.08 -21.55
N LEU A 138 -42.40 16.28 -21.84
CA LEU A 138 -41.50 17.14 -21.05
C LEU A 138 -41.97 18.61 -21.04
N GLU A 139 -42.43 19.15 -22.18
CA GLU A 139 -43.04 20.49 -22.26
C GLU A 139 -44.30 20.58 -21.38
N PHE A 140 -45.10 19.51 -21.31
CA PHE A 140 -46.26 19.47 -20.42
C PHE A 140 -45.86 19.37 -18.94
N TYR A 141 -44.83 18.61 -18.58
CA TYR A 141 -44.35 18.51 -17.19
C TYR A 141 -43.95 19.87 -16.65
N ASP A 142 -43.13 20.60 -17.40
CA ASP A 142 -42.66 21.94 -17.03
C ASP A 142 -43.83 22.90 -16.75
N VAL A 143 -44.81 22.96 -17.67
CA VAL A 143 -46.02 23.79 -17.49
C VAL A 143 -46.88 23.32 -16.32
N TRP A 144 -47.05 22.01 -16.15
CA TRP A 144 -47.89 21.44 -15.10
C TRP A 144 -47.33 21.71 -13.70
N GLU A 145 -46.03 21.51 -13.52
CA GLU A 145 -45.32 21.76 -12.27
C GLU A 145 -45.33 23.26 -11.92
N GLU A 146 -45.12 24.16 -12.89
CA GLU A 146 -45.24 25.62 -12.69
C GLU A 146 -46.67 26.08 -12.32
N GLU A 147 -47.71 25.44 -12.86
CA GLU A 147 -49.10 25.81 -12.58
C GLU A 147 -49.67 25.12 -11.33
N ASN A 148 -49.00 24.08 -10.81
CA ASN A 148 -49.47 23.24 -9.71
C ASN A 148 -48.36 22.90 -8.69
N ASP A 149 -47.66 23.91 -8.15
CA ASP A 149 -46.57 23.79 -7.16
C ASP A 149 -46.82 22.85 -5.95
N ASP A 150 -48.07 22.45 -5.66
CA ASP A 150 -48.45 21.57 -4.54
C ASP A 150 -48.86 20.14 -4.96
N LYS A 151 -48.65 19.77 -6.22
CA LYS A 151 -49.01 18.45 -6.78
C LYS A 151 -47.82 17.79 -7.46
N GLU A 152 -47.88 16.47 -7.55
CA GLU A 152 -46.88 15.66 -8.27
C GLU A 152 -47.45 15.20 -9.63
N LEU A 153 -46.58 14.85 -10.59
CA LEU A 153 -47.01 14.25 -11.85
C LEU A 153 -47.81 12.95 -11.64
N SER A 154 -47.53 12.24 -10.53
CA SER A 154 -48.23 11.04 -10.08
C SER A 154 -49.72 11.26 -9.77
N ASP A 155 -50.17 12.51 -9.59
CA ASP A 155 -51.58 12.87 -9.39
C ASP A 155 -52.41 12.80 -10.70
N LEU A 156 -51.74 12.74 -11.86
CA LEU A 156 -52.39 12.64 -13.17
C LEU A 156 -52.80 11.19 -13.47
N ASP A 157 -54.09 10.95 -13.71
CA ASP A 157 -54.63 9.59 -13.89
C ASP A 157 -54.23 8.90 -15.22
N PHE A 158 -53.48 9.60 -16.07
CA PHE A 158 -52.94 9.10 -17.34
C PHE A 158 -51.40 9.04 -17.36
N TYR A 159 -50.73 9.53 -16.31
CA TYR A 159 -49.28 9.42 -16.16
C TYR A 159 -48.93 8.04 -15.59
N ASP A 160 -47.94 7.37 -16.18
CA ASP A 160 -47.40 6.11 -15.67
C ASP A 160 -45.91 6.27 -15.37
N ALA A 161 -45.56 6.28 -14.08
CA ALA A 161 -44.17 6.47 -13.63
C ALA A 161 -43.20 5.39 -14.17
N GLU A 162 -43.70 4.22 -14.61
CA GLU A 162 -42.85 3.18 -15.18
C GLU A 162 -42.47 3.48 -16.65
N THR A 163 -43.24 4.31 -17.37
CA THR A 163 -43.01 4.59 -18.81
C THR A 163 -42.82 6.07 -19.15
N ASP A 164 -43.22 6.97 -18.26
CA ASP A 164 -43.32 8.41 -18.51
C ASP A 164 -42.39 9.25 -17.60
N ASP A 165 -41.72 8.62 -16.62
CA ASP A 165 -40.78 9.26 -15.68
C ASP A 165 -39.38 9.40 -16.30
N TYR A 166 -39.22 10.42 -17.15
CA TYR A 166 -37.96 10.66 -17.85
C TYR A 166 -36.89 11.27 -16.95
N ASN A 167 -35.64 10.90 -17.18
CA ASN A 167 -34.49 11.31 -16.36
C ASN A 167 -33.96 12.74 -16.64
N ILE A 168 -34.65 13.50 -17.49
CA ILE A 168 -34.26 14.83 -17.96
C ILE A 168 -35.47 15.78 -17.96
N THR A 169 -35.21 17.07 -18.10
CA THR A 169 -36.22 18.12 -18.25
C THR A 169 -36.27 18.65 -19.69
N ILE A 170 -37.25 19.50 -20.01
CA ILE A 170 -37.33 20.14 -21.33
C ILE A 170 -36.10 21.01 -21.64
N ASP A 171 -35.45 21.57 -20.62
CA ASP A 171 -34.22 22.38 -20.75
C ASP A 171 -33.01 21.55 -21.23
N ASP A 172 -33.07 20.21 -21.08
CA ASP A 172 -32.00 19.30 -21.47
C ASP A 172 -32.13 18.79 -22.92
N VAL A 173 -33.31 18.98 -23.54
CA VAL A 173 -33.60 18.49 -24.89
C VAL A 173 -32.70 19.19 -25.92
N PRO A 174 -31.93 18.44 -26.75
CA PRO A 174 -31.08 19.03 -27.76
C PRO A 174 -31.85 19.88 -28.79
N ASP A 175 -31.32 21.06 -29.10
CA ASP A 175 -31.84 21.99 -30.12
C ASP A 175 -31.05 21.95 -31.45
N CYS A 176 -30.19 20.95 -31.63
CA CYS A 176 -29.34 20.77 -32.81
C CYS A 176 -29.88 19.71 -33.80
N GLU A 177 -29.30 19.66 -35.00
CA GLU A 177 -29.55 18.57 -35.95
C GLU A 177 -29.06 17.23 -35.40
N ASN A 178 -29.72 16.13 -35.80
CA ASN A 178 -29.31 14.77 -35.41
C ASN A 178 -27.84 14.53 -35.82
N PRO A 179 -26.93 14.24 -34.86
CA PRO A 179 -25.54 14.00 -35.19
C PRO A 179 -25.34 12.75 -36.05
N GLY A 180 -26.24 11.77 -35.97
CA GLY A 180 -26.07 10.44 -36.56
C GLY A 180 -24.75 9.80 -36.10
N THR A 181 -24.30 8.78 -36.84
CA THR A 181 -22.97 8.18 -36.66
C THR A 181 -22.05 8.47 -37.86
N HIS A 182 -20.77 8.13 -37.74
CA HIS A 182 -19.79 8.31 -38.82
C HIS A 182 -19.99 7.32 -39.99
N TYR A 183 -20.76 6.25 -39.77
CA TYR A 183 -21.04 5.21 -40.76
C TYR A 183 -21.85 5.74 -41.96
N ALA A 184 -21.51 5.25 -43.15
CA ALA A 184 -22.11 5.73 -44.40
C ALA A 184 -23.54 5.20 -44.65
N THR A 185 -24.00 4.15 -43.94
CA THR A 185 -25.33 3.54 -44.09
C THR A 185 -25.86 3.00 -42.76
N SER A 186 -27.15 3.18 -42.48
CA SER A 186 -27.87 2.77 -41.26
C SER A 186 -28.04 1.25 -41.05
N ASP A 187 -27.33 0.40 -41.80
CA ASP A 187 -27.40 -1.06 -41.69
C ASP A 187 -26.36 -1.63 -40.68
N GLU A 188 -25.52 -0.76 -40.10
CA GLU A 188 -24.45 -1.08 -39.13
C GLU A 188 -24.90 -0.63 -37.73
N LYS A 189 -24.84 -1.55 -36.77
CA LYS A 189 -25.69 -1.63 -35.56
C LYS A 189 -25.39 -0.65 -34.41
N ASN A 190 -24.64 0.41 -34.64
CA ASN A 190 -24.33 1.38 -33.60
C ASN A 190 -25.14 2.65 -33.87
N GLU A 191 -25.99 3.02 -32.92
CA GLU A 191 -26.90 4.17 -33.01
C GLU A 191 -26.67 5.15 -31.85
N HIS A 192 -25.75 4.86 -30.93
CA HIS A 192 -25.51 5.68 -29.74
C HIS A 192 -24.18 6.41 -29.78
N VAL A 193 -24.16 7.66 -29.30
CA VAL A 193 -22.93 8.47 -29.24
C VAL A 193 -22.83 9.22 -27.92
N LEU A 194 -21.61 9.54 -27.46
CA LEU A 194 -21.42 10.40 -26.31
C LEU A 194 -21.61 11.88 -26.69
N MET A 195 -22.58 12.54 -26.08
CA MET A 195 -22.85 13.97 -26.23
C MET A 195 -22.38 14.78 -25.02
N LEU A 196 -21.58 15.81 -25.27
CA LEU A 196 -21.34 16.93 -24.37
C LEU A 196 -22.14 18.15 -24.86
N HIS A 197 -23.04 18.65 -24.01
CA HIS A 197 -23.89 19.80 -24.30
C HIS A 197 -23.62 20.90 -23.25
N ASN A 198 -22.97 21.97 -23.69
CA ASN A 198 -22.72 23.14 -22.86
C ASN A 198 -23.79 24.22 -23.10
N THR A 199 -24.48 24.59 -22.02
CA THR A 199 -25.38 25.75 -21.97
C THR A 199 -25.30 26.42 -20.61
N TYR A 200 -25.15 27.75 -20.53
CA TYR A 200 -25.07 28.50 -19.26
C TYR A 200 -25.83 29.84 -19.21
N THR A 201 -26.27 30.26 -18.01
CA THR A 201 -27.21 31.38 -17.78
C THR A 201 -26.69 32.77 -18.15
N ASP A 202 -25.37 33.01 -18.05
CA ASP A 202 -24.78 34.31 -18.42
C ASP A 202 -24.41 34.37 -19.92
N GLY A 203 -24.65 33.28 -20.66
CA GLY A 203 -24.34 33.08 -22.07
C GLY A 203 -22.85 32.99 -22.40
N ARG A 204 -21.95 32.93 -21.42
CA ARG A 204 -20.50 32.93 -21.68
C ARG A 204 -19.91 31.56 -22.03
N GLY A 205 -20.72 30.51 -22.18
CA GLY A 205 -20.22 29.14 -22.30
C GLY A 205 -19.90 28.48 -20.96
N THR A 206 -19.53 27.20 -21.02
CA THR A 206 -18.86 26.51 -19.93
C THR A 206 -17.78 25.54 -20.46
N ALA A 207 -17.20 24.72 -19.58
CA ALA A 207 -16.23 23.68 -19.88
C ALA A 207 -16.54 22.40 -19.09
N GLN A 208 -16.66 21.27 -19.79
CA GLN A 208 -16.85 19.95 -19.19
C GLN A 208 -16.13 18.85 -19.98
N LYS A 209 -15.95 17.70 -19.36
CA LYS A 209 -15.26 16.55 -19.95
C LYS A 209 -15.74 15.21 -19.38
N TYR A 210 -15.53 14.17 -20.17
CA TYR A 210 -15.57 12.78 -19.76
C TYR A 210 -14.16 12.18 -19.79
N THR A 211 -13.84 11.31 -18.85
CA THR A 211 -12.56 10.59 -18.77
C THR A 211 -12.81 9.10 -18.68
N SER A 212 -12.09 8.31 -19.48
CA SER A 212 -12.21 6.85 -19.46
C SER A 212 -11.78 6.32 -18.08
N SER A 213 -12.61 5.48 -17.47
CA SER A 213 -12.31 4.83 -16.19
C SER A 213 -11.35 3.64 -16.37
N SER A 214 -11.33 3.02 -17.55
CA SER A 214 -10.34 2.01 -17.91
C SER A 214 -9.00 2.66 -18.23
N THR A 215 -7.92 2.03 -17.78
CA THR A 215 -6.53 2.41 -18.10
C THR A 215 -5.93 1.36 -19.02
N VAL A 216 -5.31 1.80 -20.12
CA VAL A 216 -4.54 0.92 -21.00
C VAL A 216 -3.12 0.85 -20.46
N THR A 217 -2.59 -0.37 -20.31
CA THR A 217 -1.23 -0.63 -19.84
C THR A 217 -0.39 -1.15 -21.00
N LEU A 218 0.78 -0.55 -21.18
CA LEU A 218 1.80 -0.97 -22.14
C LEU A 218 2.98 -1.56 -21.37
N GLU A 219 3.24 -2.83 -21.63
CA GLU A 219 4.45 -3.50 -21.16
C GLU A 219 5.65 -2.99 -21.95
N ALA A 220 6.86 -3.11 -21.38
CA ALA A 220 8.08 -2.67 -22.05
C ALA A 220 8.21 -3.30 -23.44
N GLY A 221 8.51 -2.47 -24.44
CA GLY A 221 8.64 -2.89 -25.83
C GLY A 221 7.31 -3.06 -26.60
N THR A 222 6.19 -2.62 -26.03
CA THR A 222 4.89 -2.57 -26.72
C THR A 222 4.41 -1.14 -26.97
N SER A 223 3.55 -1.00 -27.96
CA SER A 223 2.93 0.26 -28.37
C SER A 223 1.41 0.12 -28.44
N ALA A 224 0.69 1.24 -28.50
CA ALA A 224 -0.72 1.25 -28.81
C ALA A 224 -1.04 2.21 -29.95
N VAL A 225 -2.08 1.87 -30.70
CA VAL A 225 -2.75 2.77 -31.63
C VAL A 225 -4.19 2.89 -31.16
N PHE A 226 -4.66 4.11 -30.98
CA PHE A 226 -6.06 4.33 -30.66
C PHE A 226 -6.64 5.47 -31.49
N SER A 227 -7.95 5.42 -31.74
CA SER A 227 -8.65 6.44 -32.51
C SER A 227 -9.94 6.88 -31.82
N VAL A 228 -10.47 8.03 -32.23
CA VAL A 228 -11.77 8.56 -31.79
C VAL A 228 -12.39 9.38 -32.90
N TRP A 229 -13.70 9.22 -33.10
CA TRP A 229 -14.49 10.08 -33.98
C TRP A 229 -15.08 11.25 -33.21
N VAL A 230 -15.03 12.44 -33.80
CA VAL A 230 -15.56 13.68 -33.21
C VAL A 230 -16.46 14.39 -34.20
N LYS A 231 -17.57 14.97 -33.70
CA LYS A 231 -18.42 15.93 -34.42
C LYS A 231 -18.82 17.05 -33.49
N THR A 232 -18.88 18.28 -33.99
CA THR A 232 -19.34 19.46 -33.22
C THR A 232 -20.49 20.13 -33.93
N SER A 233 -21.37 20.80 -33.20
CA SER A 233 -22.50 21.54 -33.76
C SER A 233 -22.78 22.80 -32.94
N ASP A 234 -23.22 23.87 -33.63
CA ASP A 234 -23.76 25.10 -33.04
C ASP A 234 -22.85 25.76 -31.98
N MET A 235 -21.53 25.69 -32.17
CA MET A 235 -20.60 26.21 -31.17
C MET A 235 -20.58 27.73 -31.14
N THR A 236 -20.90 28.30 -29.98
CA THR A 236 -20.91 29.74 -29.72
C THR A 236 -20.20 30.11 -28.42
N PHE A 237 -19.90 31.40 -28.22
CA PHE A 237 -19.32 31.93 -26.99
C PHE A 237 -19.74 33.39 -26.76
N ASN A 238 -19.66 33.86 -25.51
CA ASN A 238 -20.00 35.25 -25.13
C ASN A 238 -21.42 35.71 -25.53
N GLY A 239 -22.40 34.81 -25.48
CA GLY A 239 -23.82 35.15 -25.48
C GLY A 239 -24.28 35.86 -24.21
N THR A 240 -25.59 36.06 -24.11
CA THR A 240 -26.27 36.60 -22.93
C THR A 240 -27.46 35.73 -22.58
N SER A 241 -28.08 35.98 -21.42
CA SER A 241 -29.36 35.35 -21.04
C SER A 241 -30.51 35.60 -22.03
N GLU A 242 -30.33 36.50 -23.01
CA GLU A 242 -31.35 36.91 -23.98
C GLU A 242 -31.00 36.52 -25.43
N GLY A 243 -29.85 35.89 -25.71
CA GLY A 243 -29.49 35.47 -27.07
C GLY A 243 -28.16 34.73 -27.22
N LYS A 244 -28.09 33.88 -28.27
CA LYS A 244 -26.88 33.10 -28.63
C LYS A 244 -25.68 34.03 -28.87
N GLY A 245 -24.50 33.53 -28.48
CA GLY A 245 -23.23 34.24 -28.59
C GLY A 245 -22.70 34.36 -30.01
N SER A 246 -21.44 34.78 -30.12
CA SER A 246 -20.73 34.74 -31.40
C SER A 246 -20.36 33.30 -31.73
N GLU A 247 -20.44 32.94 -33.02
CA GLU A 247 -19.97 31.64 -33.53
C GLU A 247 -18.47 31.44 -33.23
N VAL A 248 -18.09 30.23 -32.83
CA VAL A 248 -16.70 29.84 -32.57
C VAL A 248 -15.97 29.63 -33.88
N ILE A 249 -15.21 30.64 -34.31
CA ILE A 249 -14.34 30.56 -35.50
C ILE A 249 -12.88 30.17 -35.18
N SER A 250 -12.46 30.31 -33.93
CA SER A 250 -11.09 30.00 -33.46
C SER A 250 -10.99 30.08 -31.93
N GLY A 251 -9.99 29.42 -31.35
CA GLY A 251 -9.55 29.59 -29.97
C GLY A 251 -10.41 28.87 -28.93
N ARG A 252 -11.38 28.05 -29.37
CA ARG A 252 -12.34 27.30 -28.55
C ARG A 252 -12.85 26.11 -29.35
N GLY A 253 -13.39 25.11 -28.67
CA GLY A 253 -14.06 23.98 -29.30
C GLY A 253 -14.05 22.74 -28.41
N ALA A 254 -14.26 21.59 -29.04
CA ALA A 254 -14.01 20.30 -28.40
C ALA A 254 -12.49 20.05 -28.25
N TYR A 255 -12.12 19.09 -27.41
CA TYR A 255 -10.75 18.62 -27.30
C TYR A 255 -10.68 17.13 -26.95
N ILE A 256 -9.56 16.52 -27.35
CA ILE A 256 -9.15 15.17 -26.96
C ILE A 256 -7.89 15.31 -26.10
N GLY A 257 -7.85 14.64 -24.96
CA GLY A 257 -6.70 14.62 -24.06
C GLY A 257 -6.20 13.21 -23.79
N VAL A 258 -4.88 13.04 -23.75
CA VAL A 258 -4.21 11.76 -23.43
C VAL A 258 -3.42 11.92 -22.15
N THR A 259 -3.98 11.42 -21.04
CA THR A 259 -3.29 11.41 -19.75
C THR A 259 -2.46 10.16 -19.66
N HIS A 260 -1.17 10.27 -19.41
CA HIS A 260 -0.29 9.11 -19.44
C HIS A 260 0.73 9.13 -18.30
N THR A 261 1.24 7.95 -17.96
CA THR A 261 2.21 7.76 -16.89
C THR A 261 3.42 6.95 -17.36
N VAL A 262 4.57 7.18 -16.73
CA VAL A 262 5.77 6.35 -16.84
C VAL A 262 6.20 5.95 -15.44
N GLY A 263 6.29 4.65 -15.17
CA GLY A 263 6.70 4.15 -13.85
C GLY A 263 5.78 4.62 -12.71
N GLY A 264 4.49 4.87 -13.00
CA GLY A 264 3.51 5.40 -12.05
C GLY A 264 3.55 6.92 -11.86
N THR A 265 4.44 7.64 -12.54
CA THR A 265 4.48 9.11 -12.53
C THR A 265 3.64 9.67 -13.68
N THR A 266 2.61 10.45 -13.36
CA THR A 266 1.78 11.13 -14.37
C THR A 266 2.56 12.27 -15.05
N LEU A 267 2.58 12.26 -16.37
CA LEU A 267 3.14 13.33 -17.19
C LEU A 267 2.05 14.33 -17.60
N ASP A 268 2.48 15.53 -18.02
CA ASP A 268 1.55 16.52 -18.55
C ASP A 268 0.74 15.97 -19.73
N GLN A 269 -0.56 16.23 -19.68
CA GLN A 269 -1.52 15.71 -20.66
C GLN A 269 -1.23 16.29 -22.05
N MET A 270 -1.16 15.40 -23.05
CA MET A 270 -1.19 15.77 -24.46
C MET A 270 -2.61 16.15 -24.86
N GLN A 271 -2.81 17.27 -25.56
CA GLN A 271 -4.15 17.73 -25.93
C GLN A 271 -4.26 18.17 -27.39
N VAL A 272 -5.27 17.65 -28.09
CA VAL A 272 -5.74 18.18 -29.38
C VAL A 272 -6.91 19.10 -29.10
N LYS A 273 -6.71 20.40 -29.32
CA LYS A 273 -7.59 21.49 -28.85
C LYS A 273 -8.33 22.19 -29.99
N ASN A 274 -9.40 22.89 -29.59
CA ASN A 274 -10.21 23.78 -30.43
C ASN A 274 -10.85 23.09 -31.63
N ILE A 275 -11.20 21.82 -31.48
CA ILE A 275 -11.84 21.03 -32.53
C ILE A 275 -13.20 21.66 -32.84
N ASN A 276 -13.35 22.12 -34.08
CA ASN A 276 -14.62 22.56 -34.68
C ASN A 276 -14.78 21.84 -36.03
N THR A 277 -15.54 20.75 -36.05
CA THR A 277 -15.69 19.93 -37.25
C THR A 277 -16.50 20.63 -38.34
N GLU A 278 -17.38 21.57 -38.02
CA GLU A 278 -18.09 22.40 -39.02
C GLU A 278 -17.10 23.26 -39.83
N GLN A 279 -15.97 23.63 -39.24
CA GLN A 279 -14.91 24.43 -39.88
C GLN A 279 -13.76 23.58 -40.46
N ILE A 280 -13.59 22.35 -39.97
CA ILE A 280 -12.54 21.40 -40.39
C ILE A 280 -13.02 20.51 -41.55
N ASN A 281 -14.28 20.08 -41.52
CA ASN A 281 -14.94 19.22 -42.51
C ASN A 281 -16.19 19.92 -43.11
N PRO A 282 -16.01 21.04 -43.84
CA PRO A 282 -17.14 21.82 -44.38
C PRO A 282 -17.87 21.11 -45.54
N ASP A 283 -17.26 20.09 -46.14
CA ASP A 283 -17.86 19.29 -47.22
C ASP A 283 -18.76 18.15 -46.68
N ASN A 284 -18.82 18.00 -45.35
CA ASN A 284 -19.66 17.03 -44.63
C ASN A 284 -19.36 15.56 -45.03
N GLU A 285 -18.09 15.25 -45.28
CA GLU A 285 -17.63 13.86 -45.48
C GLU A 285 -17.88 13.05 -44.19
N ASN A 286 -18.17 11.76 -44.29
CA ASN A 286 -18.51 10.89 -43.14
C ASN A 286 -19.58 11.51 -42.21
N ASN A 287 -20.62 12.10 -42.80
CA ASN A 287 -21.70 12.78 -42.09
C ASN A 287 -21.23 13.92 -41.16
N GLY A 288 -20.09 14.55 -41.46
CA GLY A 288 -19.53 15.66 -40.68
C GLY A 288 -18.66 15.25 -39.49
N TRP A 289 -18.44 13.93 -39.32
CA TRP A 289 -17.53 13.37 -38.34
C TRP A 289 -16.08 13.40 -38.83
N VAL A 290 -15.14 13.52 -37.89
CA VAL A 290 -13.70 13.55 -38.14
C VAL A 290 -13.00 12.57 -37.21
N GLN A 291 -12.19 11.68 -37.75
CA GLN A 291 -11.41 10.72 -36.97
C GLN A 291 -10.04 11.30 -36.60
N TYR A 292 -9.63 11.10 -35.35
CA TYR A 292 -8.31 11.44 -34.83
C TYR A 292 -7.62 10.16 -34.39
N THR A 293 -6.37 9.93 -34.83
CA THR A 293 -5.58 8.73 -34.51
C THR A 293 -4.33 9.09 -33.73
N PHE A 294 -4.04 8.31 -32.70
CA PHE A 294 -2.95 8.49 -31.77
C PHE A 294 -2.08 7.24 -31.73
N TYR A 295 -0.79 7.43 -31.89
CA TYR A 295 0.23 6.39 -31.79
C TYR A 295 0.98 6.60 -30.48
N PHE A 296 1.03 5.57 -29.63
CA PHE A 296 1.66 5.64 -28.32
C PHE A 296 2.72 4.55 -28.18
N LYS A 297 4.01 4.91 -28.18
CA LYS A 297 5.11 3.98 -27.90
C LYS A 297 5.44 3.98 -26.41
N GLY A 298 5.33 2.82 -25.78
CA GLY A 298 5.60 2.66 -24.36
C GLY A 298 7.07 2.85 -24.00
N CYS A 299 7.32 3.27 -22.76
CA CYS A 299 8.66 3.36 -22.19
C CYS A 299 9.37 2.00 -22.22
N SER A 300 10.66 2.02 -22.54
CA SER A 300 11.47 0.82 -22.75
C SER A 300 11.94 0.14 -21.46
N TYR A 301 11.80 0.80 -20.31
CA TYR A 301 12.31 0.32 -19.02
C TYR A 301 11.35 0.50 -17.83
N ALA A 302 10.15 1.04 -18.08
CA ALA A 302 9.11 1.22 -17.07
C ALA A 302 7.74 1.02 -17.71
N THR A 303 6.79 0.50 -16.92
CA THR A 303 5.40 0.39 -17.38
C THR A 303 4.86 1.75 -17.76
N SER A 304 4.22 1.82 -18.93
CA SER A 304 3.52 3.02 -19.38
C SER A 304 2.03 2.78 -19.35
N THR A 305 1.25 3.79 -18.99
CA THR A 305 -0.20 3.69 -19.01
C THR A 305 -0.82 4.95 -19.59
N PHE A 306 -2.03 4.86 -20.13
CA PHE A 306 -2.80 6.03 -20.52
C PHE A 306 -4.32 5.89 -20.33
N THR A 307 -4.98 7.04 -20.22
CA THR A 307 -6.44 7.22 -20.27
C THR A 307 -6.80 8.33 -21.26
N VAL A 308 -8.03 8.26 -21.80
CA VAL A 308 -8.55 9.19 -22.79
C VAL A 308 -9.51 10.17 -22.14
N VAL A 309 -9.41 11.43 -22.52
CA VAL A 309 -10.28 12.54 -22.08
C VAL A 309 -10.97 13.14 -23.29
N LEU A 310 -12.29 13.25 -23.24
CA LEU A 310 -13.13 13.83 -24.28
C LEU A 310 -13.85 15.04 -23.69
N GLY A 311 -13.67 16.23 -24.26
CA GLY A 311 -14.17 17.45 -23.63
C GLY A 311 -14.70 18.50 -24.59
N LEU A 312 -15.52 19.40 -24.04
CA LEU A 312 -16.09 20.55 -24.73
C LEU A 312 -15.84 21.81 -23.91
N GLY A 313 -15.07 22.74 -24.48
CA GLY A 313 -14.56 23.91 -23.78
C GLY A 313 -13.47 23.55 -22.78
N GLN A 314 -12.63 24.53 -22.44
CA GLN A 314 -11.63 24.40 -21.38
C GLN A 314 -11.60 25.64 -20.49
N GLY A 315 -11.12 25.48 -19.26
CA GLY A 315 -11.01 26.56 -18.28
C GLY A 315 -11.47 26.16 -16.89
N GLY A 316 -11.63 27.15 -16.02
CA GLY A 316 -12.09 26.98 -14.65
C GLY A 316 -12.80 28.23 -14.13
N GLY A 317 -13.07 28.31 -12.83
CA GLY A 317 -14.01 29.30 -12.26
C GLY A 317 -13.82 30.75 -12.74
N THR A 318 -12.58 31.21 -12.87
CA THR A 318 -12.24 32.54 -13.40
C THR A 318 -11.58 32.52 -14.78
N ASP A 319 -10.99 31.38 -15.19
CA ASP A 319 -10.42 31.20 -16.52
C ASP A 319 -11.50 30.75 -17.49
N LYS A 320 -12.20 31.74 -18.05
CA LYS A 320 -13.34 31.53 -18.95
C LYS A 320 -12.98 31.73 -20.42
N PHE A 321 -11.68 31.81 -20.75
CA PHE A 321 -11.31 32.14 -22.12
C PHE A 321 -11.79 31.05 -23.07
N GLU A 322 -11.57 29.78 -22.81
CA GLU A 322 -11.94 28.69 -23.73
C GLU A 322 -13.33 28.09 -23.45
N TYR A 323 -14.21 28.83 -22.77
CA TYR A 323 -15.59 28.42 -22.56
C TYR A 323 -16.38 28.42 -23.87
N VAL A 324 -17.26 27.43 -24.02
CA VAL A 324 -18.08 27.21 -25.21
C VAL A 324 -19.50 26.88 -24.78
N ASP A 325 -20.49 27.41 -25.49
CA ASP A 325 -21.86 26.88 -25.56
C ASP A 325 -22.04 26.11 -26.88
N GLY A 326 -22.79 25.01 -26.89
CA GLY A 326 -23.00 24.16 -28.07
C GLY A 326 -22.75 22.67 -27.79
N TYR A 327 -22.45 21.91 -28.86
CA TYR A 327 -22.40 20.45 -28.81
C TYR A 327 -21.06 19.88 -29.29
N ALA A 328 -20.62 18.81 -28.63
CA ALA A 328 -19.60 17.91 -29.11
C ALA A 328 -20.06 16.46 -28.92
N PHE A 329 -19.94 15.68 -29.98
CA PHE A 329 -20.27 14.27 -30.05
C PHE A 329 -19.00 13.47 -30.26
N PHE A 330 -18.89 12.35 -29.57
CA PHE A 330 -17.75 11.43 -29.64
C PHE A 330 -18.25 10.01 -29.83
N ASP A 331 -17.53 9.25 -30.65
CA ASP A 331 -17.89 7.87 -30.97
C ASP A 331 -16.65 7.01 -31.28
N ASP A 332 -16.81 5.69 -31.16
CA ASP A 332 -15.86 4.63 -31.50
C ASP A 332 -14.41 4.90 -31.03
N VAL A 333 -14.23 4.99 -29.71
CA VAL A 333 -12.91 5.02 -29.07
C VAL A 333 -12.29 3.62 -29.07
N GLU A 334 -11.56 3.30 -30.12
CA GLU A 334 -10.93 1.98 -30.32
C GLU A 334 -9.44 1.99 -29.99
N CYS A 335 -8.91 0.89 -29.42
CA CYS A 335 -7.49 0.78 -29.04
C CYS A 335 -6.93 -0.63 -29.30
N THR A 336 -5.85 -0.67 -30.06
CA THR A 336 -5.06 -1.88 -30.37
C THR A 336 -3.66 -1.77 -29.79
N ILE A 337 -3.14 -2.84 -29.22
CA ILE A 337 -1.74 -2.93 -28.77
C ILE A 337 -0.93 -3.56 -29.91
N VAL A 338 0.14 -2.92 -30.35
CA VAL A 338 0.99 -3.37 -31.47
C VAL A 338 2.45 -3.51 -31.01
N SER A 339 3.29 -4.12 -31.84
CA SER A 339 4.72 -4.15 -31.57
C SER A 339 5.34 -2.75 -31.73
N ASN A 340 6.50 -2.51 -31.09
CA ASN A 340 7.27 -1.28 -31.32
C ASN A 340 7.73 -1.13 -32.78
N ASP A 341 8.01 -2.25 -33.46
CA ASP A 341 8.40 -2.23 -34.87
C ASP A 341 7.23 -1.76 -35.75
N ASP A 342 6.00 -2.25 -35.50
CA ASP A 342 4.81 -1.81 -36.23
C ASP A 342 4.51 -0.32 -35.99
N TYR A 343 4.72 0.16 -34.76
CA TYR A 343 4.64 1.59 -34.46
C TYR A 343 5.67 2.38 -35.27
N ASP A 344 6.94 1.96 -35.24
CA ASP A 344 8.03 2.68 -35.90
C ASP A 344 7.82 2.75 -37.42
N GLU A 345 7.46 1.63 -38.05
CA GLU A 345 7.14 1.58 -39.48
C GLU A 345 5.97 2.50 -39.84
N THR A 346 4.93 2.53 -39.00
CA THR A 346 3.73 3.36 -39.24
C THR A 346 4.05 4.84 -39.09
N VAL A 347 4.73 5.22 -38.01
CA VAL A 347 5.10 6.62 -37.73
C VAL A 347 6.09 7.14 -38.79
N GLU A 348 7.09 6.34 -39.18
CA GLU A 348 8.01 6.70 -40.27
C GLU A 348 7.28 6.90 -41.61
N ALA A 349 6.28 6.06 -41.91
CA ALA A 349 5.45 6.23 -43.10
C ALA A 349 4.63 7.52 -43.05
N LEU A 350 3.99 7.82 -41.91
CA LEU A 350 3.22 9.06 -41.72
C LEU A 350 4.08 10.31 -41.87
N VAL A 351 5.28 10.31 -41.30
CA VAL A 351 6.27 11.39 -41.44
C VAL A 351 6.67 11.54 -42.91
N SER A 352 6.97 10.44 -43.60
CA SER A 352 7.36 10.45 -45.01
C SER A 352 6.24 10.95 -45.94
N GLU A 353 4.99 10.74 -45.55
CA GLU A 353 3.79 11.21 -46.25
C GLU A 353 3.36 12.63 -45.86
N ASN A 354 4.10 13.30 -44.97
CA ASN A 354 3.75 14.61 -44.37
C ASN A 354 2.38 14.61 -43.67
N LYS A 355 2.00 13.49 -43.05
CA LYS A 355 0.77 13.33 -42.24
C LYS A 355 1.03 13.49 -40.73
N LEU A 356 2.30 13.55 -40.34
CA LEU A 356 2.80 13.80 -38.99
C LEU A 356 4.12 14.58 -39.12
N ASP A 357 4.33 15.63 -38.34
CA ASP A 357 5.62 16.32 -38.27
C ASP A 357 6.50 15.63 -37.22
N PRO A 358 7.77 15.28 -37.52
CA PRO A 358 8.66 14.69 -36.53
C PRO A 358 8.94 15.61 -35.33
N ASP A 359 8.85 16.94 -35.48
CA ASP A 359 9.05 17.88 -34.37
C ASP A 359 7.84 17.90 -33.39
N ASP A 360 6.72 17.28 -33.79
CA ASP A 360 5.46 17.24 -33.02
C ASP A 360 5.27 15.93 -32.24
N ILE A 361 6.25 15.02 -32.29
CA ILE A 361 6.24 13.75 -31.53
C ILE A 361 6.52 14.05 -30.06
N VAL A 362 5.56 13.74 -29.18
CA VAL A 362 5.67 14.03 -27.75
C VAL A 362 6.47 12.95 -27.04
N ASP A 363 7.47 13.35 -26.28
CA ASP A 363 8.29 12.47 -25.45
C ASP A 363 8.30 12.89 -23.97
N VAL A 364 9.15 12.24 -23.16
CA VAL A 364 9.33 12.55 -21.73
C VAL A 364 9.98 13.91 -21.46
N PHE A 365 10.59 14.53 -22.47
CA PHE A 365 11.29 15.82 -22.38
C PHE A 365 10.51 16.98 -22.99
N THR A 366 9.44 16.69 -23.70
CA THR A 366 8.61 17.69 -24.38
C THR A 366 8.00 18.63 -23.35
N ASP A 367 8.18 19.93 -23.56
CA ASP A 367 7.67 20.95 -22.66
C ASP A 367 6.13 20.96 -22.69
N PRO A 368 5.46 21.31 -21.57
CA PRO A 368 4.00 21.29 -21.50
C PRO A 368 3.29 22.14 -22.56
N SER A 369 3.92 23.22 -23.05
CA SER A 369 3.35 24.05 -24.11
C SER A 369 3.32 23.37 -25.47
N ASP A 370 4.25 22.46 -25.73
CA ASP A 370 4.46 21.82 -27.01
C ASP A 370 3.62 20.54 -27.12
N LYS A 371 2.95 20.15 -26.03
CA LYS A 371 1.93 19.09 -25.96
C LYS A 371 0.53 19.55 -26.36
N LEU A 372 0.38 20.80 -26.84
CA LEU A 372 -0.89 21.44 -27.14
C LEU A 372 -1.07 21.68 -28.64
N PHE A 373 -1.95 20.89 -29.25
CA PHE A 373 -2.18 20.85 -30.69
C PHE A 373 -3.45 21.62 -31.08
N TYR A 374 -3.31 22.85 -31.55
CA TYR A 374 -4.43 23.75 -31.87
C TYR A 374 -4.96 23.56 -33.30
N THR A 375 -6.10 22.89 -33.45
CA THR A 375 -6.69 22.52 -34.76
C THR A 375 -7.28 23.70 -35.55
N ASP A 376 -7.44 24.86 -34.91
CA ASP A 376 -7.85 26.11 -35.54
C ASP A 376 -6.66 26.95 -36.05
N LYS A 377 -5.43 26.47 -35.85
CA LYS A 377 -4.17 27.15 -36.21
C LYS A 377 -3.27 26.23 -37.03
N ASP A 378 -2.06 25.96 -36.53
CA ASP A 378 -1.00 25.25 -37.22
C ASP A 378 -1.36 23.77 -37.47
N TYR A 379 -2.28 23.21 -36.67
CA TYR A 379 -2.74 21.83 -36.77
C TYR A 379 -4.07 21.67 -37.51
N LYS A 380 -4.49 22.68 -38.28
CA LYS A 380 -5.70 22.57 -39.09
C LYS A 380 -5.51 21.49 -40.18
N GLY A 381 -6.33 20.45 -40.12
CA GLY A 381 -6.26 19.31 -41.05
C GLY A 381 -5.21 18.25 -40.68
N VAL A 382 -4.66 18.31 -39.47
CA VAL A 382 -3.81 17.25 -38.90
C VAL A 382 -4.69 16.30 -38.09
N PHE A 383 -4.54 15.00 -38.33
CA PHE A 383 -5.39 13.95 -37.74
C PHE A 383 -4.60 12.77 -37.15
N ASN A 384 -3.27 12.82 -37.22
CA ASN A 384 -2.38 11.81 -36.65
C ASN A 384 -1.46 12.48 -35.65
N TYR A 385 -1.27 11.85 -34.49
CA TYR A 385 -0.41 12.35 -33.43
C TYR A 385 0.35 11.21 -32.77
N ALA A 386 1.55 11.48 -32.28
CA ALA A 386 2.42 10.46 -31.70
C ALA A 386 2.96 10.87 -30.34
N ILE A 387 3.00 9.90 -29.43
CA ILE A 387 3.70 9.95 -28.15
C ILE A 387 4.76 8.84 -28.19
N ASP A 388 6.03 9.20 -28.12
CA ASP A 388 7.14 8.25 -28.05
C ASP A 388 7.89 8.37 -26.71
N LEU A 389 7.60 7.45 -25.79
CA LEU A 389 8.28 7.39 -24.49
C LEU A 389 9.46 6.41 -24.51
N HIS A 390 9.75 5.82 -25.66
CA HIS A 390 10.80 4.83 -25.80
C HIS A 390 12.18 5.49 -25.78
N ASN A 391 13.13 4.86 -25.09
CA ASN A 391 14.53 5.24 -25.18
C ASN A 391 15.31 4.09 -25.80
N ALA A 392 16.03 4.41 -26.88
CA ALA A 392 16.90 3.46 -27.57
C ALA A 392 18.08 3.07 -26.68
N PHE A 393 18.38 1.78 -26.65
CA PHE A 393 19.47 1.23 -25.87
C PHE A 393 20.69 0.94 -26.74
N ASP A 394 21.88 1.04 -26.14
CA ASP A 394 23.12 0.60 -26.77
C ASP A 394 23.35 -0.88 -26.49
N ALA A 395 23.48 -1.68 -27.54
CA ALA A 395 23.80 -3.10 -27.40
C ALA A 395 25.17 -3.30 -26.71
N TYR A 396 25.20 -4.13 -25.67
CA TYR A 396 26.41 -4.46 -24.91
C TYR A 396 26.91 -5.85 -25.28
N THR A 397 28.04 -5.93 -25.99
CA THR A 397 28.59 -7.21 -26.46
C THR A 397 29.45 -7.88 -25.39
N LEU A 398 29.03 -9.05 -24.90
CA LEU A 398 29.78 -9.80 -23.89
C LEU A 398 31.13 -10.33 -24.39
N GLN A 399 31.32 -10.50 -25.71
CA GLN A 399 32.53 -11.09 -26.30
C GLN A 399 33.80 -10.25 -26.04
N ASP A 400 33.65 -8.93 -25.90
CA ASP A 400 34.76 -8.00 -25.69
C ASP A 400 35.09 -7.78 -24.19
N SER A 401 34.35 -8.43 -23.29
CA SER A 401 34.41 -8.21 -21.84
C SER A 401 35.34 -9.16 -21.09
N GLY A 402 35.64 -8.86 -19.82
CA GLY A 402 36.39 -9.71 -18.89
C GLY A 402 35.61 -10.91 -18.32
N LEU A 403 34.58 -11.41 -19.01
CA LEU A 403 33.66 -12.45 -18.55
C LEU A 403 34.40 -13.74 -18.14
N LYS A 404 34.16 -14.19 -16.90
CA LYS A 404 34.69 -15.44 -16.35
C LYS A 404 33.56 -16.30 -15.81
N VAL A 405 33.44 -17.52 -16.31
CA VAL A 405 32.41 -18.48 -15.89
C VAL A 405 33.07 -19.65 -15.17
N GLY A 406 32.53 -20.03 -14.02
CA GLY A 406 33.04 -21.15 -13.23
C GLY A 406 32.03 -21.63 -12.19
N LEU A 407 32.41 -22.69 -11.48
CA LEU A 407 31.66 -23.11 -10.28
C LEU A 407 31.62 -21.96 -9.28
N THR A 408 30.48 -21.78 -8.62
CA THR A 408 30.38 -20.83 -7.52
C THR A 408 31.41 -21.19 -6.43
N GLU A 409 32.14 -20.18 -5.97
CA GLU A 409 33.17 -20.31 -4.94
C GLU A 409 32.80 -19.46 -3.73
N GLU A 410 33.03 -19.98 -2.52
CA GLU A 410 32.88 -19.24 -1.27
C GLU A 410 34.13 -19.41 -0.42
N LYS A 411 34.71 -18.31 0.05
CA LYS A 411 35.82 -18.34 1.00
C LYS A 411 35.30 -18.30 2.43
N SER A 412 35.60 -19.33 3.22
CA SER A 412 35.29 -19.37 4.65
C SER A 412 36.54 -19.68 5.46
N GLY A 413 36.95 -18.73 6.30
CA GLY A 413 38.26 -18.73 6.94
C GLY A 413 39.40 -18.73 5.91
N ASN A 414 40.28 -19.74 5.97
CA ASN A 414 41.41 -19.90 5.05
C ASN A 414 41.14 -20.88 3.89
N THR A 415 39.94 -21.45 3.82
CA THR A 415 39.58 -22.44 2.79
C THR A 415 38.59 -21.83 1.80
N THR A 416 38.81 -22.09 0.50
CA THR A 416 37.83 -21.76 -0.54
C THR A 416 37.04 -23.01 -0.87
N TYR A 417 35.73 -22.94 -0.73
CA TYR A 417 34.81 -24.03 -1.06
C TYR A 417 34.25 -23.85 -2.46
N VAL A 418 34.08 -24.94 -3.19
CA VAL A 418 33.45 -24.95 -4.52
C VAL A 418 32.15 -25.75 -4.51
N SER A 419 31.18 -25.31 -5.30
CA SER A 419 29.80 -25.83 -5.31
C SER A 419 29.64 -27.22 -5.93
N GLY A 420 30.64 -27.73 -6.65
CA GLY A 420 30.56 -28.99 -7.39
C GLY A 420 31.92 -29.59 -7.72
N LYS A 421 31.93 -30.83 -8.21
CA LYS A 421 33.16 -31.55 -8.54
C LYS A 421 33.62 -31.17 -9.97
N PRO A 422 34.80 -30.55 -10.16
CA PRO A 422 35.27 -30.14 -11.48
C PRO A 422 35.46 -31.32 -12.44
N SER A 423 35.22 -31.10 -13.74
CA SER A 423 35.48 -32.10 -14.77
C SER A 423 36.96 -32.47 -14.76
N GLY A 424 37.26 -33.77 -14.62
CA GLY A 424 38.62 -34.29 -14.51
C GLY A 424 39.11 -34.64 -13.09
N GLY A 425 38.35 -34.39 -12.02
CA GLY A 425 38.65 -34.97 -10.70
C GLY A 425 38.54 -34.03 -9.49
N SER A 426 39.57 -34.01 -8.64
CA SER A 426 39.59 -33.24 -7.38
C SER A 426 39.69 -31.73 -7.63
N PRO A 427 39.18 -30.88 -6.71
CA PRO A 427 39.35 -29.43 -6.77
C PRO A 427 40.82 -28.99 -6.91
N ALA A 428 41.04 -27.79 -7.43
CA ALA A 428 42.37 -27.19 -7.55
C ALA A 428 43.05 -27.02 -6.17
N ALA A 429 44.38 -26.94 -6.14
CA ALA A 429 45.11 -26.77 -4.88
C ALA A 429 44.69 -25.47 -4.16
N GLY A 430 44.17 -25.59 -2.92
CA GLY A 430 43.63 -24.46 -2.15
C GLY A 430 42.10 -24.33 -2.19
N THR A 431 41.42 -25.18 -2.97
CA THR A 431 39.95 -25.30 -3.00
C THR A 431 39.50 -26.67 -2.47
N GLU A 432 38.34 -26.73 -1.80
CA GLU A 432 37.76 -27.95 -1.24
C GLU A 432 36.26 -28.07 -1.54
N LEU A 433 35.72 -29.29 -1.49
CA LEU A 433 34.27 -29.49 -1.48
C LEU A 433 33.75 -29.32 -0.05
N TYR A 434 32.62 -28.64 0.12
CA TYR A 434 32.01 -28.49 1.43
C TYR A 434 31.14 -29.71 1.77
N GLY A 435 31.51 -30.45 2.82
CA GLY A 435 30.72 -31.56 3.34
C GLY A 435 30.44 -32.68 2.33
N GLN A 436 29.15 -32.88 2.00
CA GLN A 436 28.67 -33.91 1.05
C GLN A 436 28.34 -33.37 -0.34
N LEU A 437 28.63 -32.10 -0.64
CA LEU A 437 28.39 -31.52 -1.95
C LEU A 437 29.36 -32.14 -2.97
N ASN A 438 28.88 -33.08 -3.78
CA ASN A 438 29.68 -33.85 -4.74
C ASN A 438 28.89 -34.06 -6.05
N PHE A 439 28.36 -32.96 -6.59
CA PHE A 439 27.62 -32.95 -7.85
C PHE A 439 28.58 -33.12 -9.03
N ALA A 440 28.22 -34.00 -9.97
CA ALA A 440 29.02 -34.24 -11.16
C ALA A 440 28.79 -33.14 -12.21
N THR A 441 29.87 -32.65 -12.83
CA THR A 441 29.81 -31.53 -13.80
C THR A 441 30.04 -31.96 -15.25
N ASP A 442 30.19 -33.27 -15.51
CA ASP A 442 30.54 -33.79 -16.85
C ASP A 442 29.47 -33.52 -17.93
N ASN A 443 28.25 -33.23 -17.52
CA ASN A 443 27.12 -32.93 -18.42
C ASN A 443 26.66 -31.47 -18.32
N ASP A 444 27.36 -30.63 -17.57
CA ASP A 444 27.03 -29.22 -17.41
C ASP A 444 27.49 -28.43 -18.65
N VAL A 445 26.81 -27.33 -18.95
CA VAL A 445 27.13 -26.46 -20.10
C VAL A 445 27.08 -25.04 -19.60
N THR A 446 28.25 -24.45 -19.43
CA THR A 446 28.39 -23.09 -18.90
C THR A 446 29.34 -22.28 -19.76
N GLY A 447 29.05 -21.00 -19.93
CA GLY A 447 29.81 -20.10 -20.80
C GLY A 447 28.92 -19.24 -21.70
N LEU A 448 29.58 -18.44 -22.54
CA LEU A 448 28.96 -17.68 -23.61
C LEU A 448 28.92 -18.55 -24.87
N TYR A 449 27.75 -18.68 -25.49
CA TYR A 449 27.54 -19.45 -26.71
C TYR A 449 26.61 -18.71 -27.64
N THR A 450 26.80 -18.87 -28.94
CA THR A 450 25.76 -18.54 -29.92
C THR A 450 24.63 -19.57 -29.90
N LEU A 451 23.42 -19.17 -30.31
CA LEU A 451 22.29 -20.10 -30.46
C LEU A 451 22.61 -21.30 -31.38
N ASP A 452 23.39 -21.09 -32.44
CA ASP A 452 23.83 -22.13 -33.37
C ASP A 452 24.81 -23.13 -32.73
N GLU A 453 25.73 -22.65 -31.88
CA GLU A 453 26.63 -23.51 -31.12
C GLU A 453 25.88 -24.39 -30.12
N LEU A 454 24.90 -23.82 -29.41
CA LEU A 454 24.02 -24.60 -28.52
C LEU A 454 23.22 -25.65 -29.31
N ALA A 455 22.70 -25.29 -30.49
CA ALA A 455 21.99 -26.21 -31.37
C ALA A 455 22.87 -27.39 -31.82
N ALA A 456 24.15 -27.14 -32.12
CA ALA A 456 25.11 -28.19 -32.46
C ALA A 456 25.43 -29.10 -31.26
N LEU A 457 25.69 -28.50 -30.08
CA LEU A 457 26.05 -29.21 -28.84
C LEU A 457 24.93 -30.12 -28.32
N LYS A 458 23.66 -29.74 -28.54
CA LYS A 458 22.48 -30.46 -28.06
C LYS A 458 22.43 -31.94 -28.47
N THR A 459 23.04 -32.28 -29.61
CA THR A 459 23.11 -33.67 -30.11
C THR A 459 24.04 -34.58 -29.29
N SER A 460 25.03 -33.98 -28.63
CA SER A 460 26.04 -34.68 -27.83
C SER A 460 25.78 -34.63 -26.32
N ASN A 461 24.97 -33.66 -25.85
CA ASN A 461 24.56 -33.52 -24.46
C ASN A 461 23.03 -33.61 -24.33
N LYS A 462 22.54 -34.73 -23.76
CA LYS A 462 21.11 -35.00 -23.61
C LYS A 462 20.38 -34.00 -22.71
N TYR A 463 21.04 -33.42 -21.71
CA TYR A 463 20.44 -32.45 -20.80
C TYR A 463 20.22 -31.12 -21.51
N LEU A 464 21.25 -30.63 -22.21
CA LEU A 464 21.14 -29.47 -23.11
C LEU A 464 20.10 -29.71 -24.20
N GLY A 465 20.05 -30.91 -24.80
CA GLY A 465 19.02 -31.28 -25.77
C GLY A 465 17.60 -30.96 -25.32
N LYS A 466 17.24 -31.35 -24.09
CA LYS A 466 15.92 -31.07 -23.53
C LYS A 466 15.70 -29.58 -23.26
N ILE A 467 16.70 -28.89 -22.73
CA ILE A 467 16.60 -27.45 -22.43
C ILE A 467 16.45 -26.66 -23.73
N TYR A 468 17.24 -26.98 -24.74
CA TYR A 468 17.16 -26.36 -26.05
C TYR A 468 15.76 -26.56 -26.65
N ASP A 469 15.29 -27.80 -26.75
CA ASP A 469 14.02 -28.10 -27.41
C ASP A 469 12.80 -27.49 -26.69
N ASN A 470 12.86 -27.32 -25.36
CA ASN A 470 11.73 -26.81 -24.57
C ASN A 470 11.80 -25.29 -24.28
N ALA A 471 12.99 -24.68 -24.30
CA ALA A 471 13.17 -23.31 -23.81
C ALA A 471 13.93 -22.39 -24.76
N LEU A 472 14.78 -22.93 -25.65
CA LEU A 472 15.62 -22.10 -26.54
C LEU A 472 15.31 -22.31 -28.03
N SER A 473 14.39 -23.22 -28.38
CA SER A 473 13.98 -23.53 -29.75
C SER A 473 13.09 -22.45 -30.36
N GLU A 474 12.23 -21.85 -29.53
CA GLU A 474 11.43 -20.67 -29.83
C GLU A 474 12.14 -19.45 -29.24
N TYR A 475 13.15 -18.97 -29.97
CA TYR A 475 13.97 -17.82 -29.60
C TYR A 475 13.42 -16.55 -30.26
N PRO A 476 13.21 -15.44 -29.52
CA PRO A 476 12.73 -14.19 -30.11
C PRO A 476 13.65 -13.71 -31.24
N GLU A 477 13.08 -13.37 -32.40
CA GLU A 477 13.85 -13.03 -33.60
C GLU A 477 14.63 -11.72 -33.45
N GLN A 478 14.10 -10.80 -32.62
CA GLN A 478 14.66 -9.49 -32.33
C GLN A 478 15.85 -9.52 -31.36
N PHE A 479 16.13 -10.64 -30.70
CA PHE A 479 17.25 -10.74 -29.76
C PHE A 479 18.57 -11.01 -30.46
N ASP A 480 19.66 -10.47 -29.90
CA ASP A 480 21.00 -10.97 -30.20
C ASP A 480 21.10 -12.49 -29.92
N LYS A 481 21.94 -13.18 -30.68
CA LYS A 481 22.05 -14.65 -30.64
C LYS A 481 23.08 -15.16 -29.64
N ASP A 482 23.79 -14.27 -28.93
CA ASP A 482 24.70 -14.66 -27.86
C ASP A 482 23.96 -14.91 -26.55
N ILE A 483 24.23 -16.06 -25.93
CA ILE A 483 23.58 -16.52 -24.72
C ILE A 483 24.65 -16.88 -23.68
N LEU A 484 24.63 -16.18 -22.55
CA LEU A 484 25.32 -16.62 -21.34
C LEU A 484 24.47 -17.72 -20.69
N LEU A 485 24.89 -18.97 -20.87
CA LEU A 485 24.20 -20.13 -20.31
C LEU A 485 24.92 -20.59 -19.03
N LEU A 486 24.15 -20.77 -17.95
CA LEU A 486 24.57 -21.43 -16.71
C LEU A 486 23.69 -22.66 -16.50
N MET A 487 24.05 -23.79 -17.12
CA MET A 487 23.31 -25.04 -17.03
C MET A 487 24.01 -26.06 -16.13
N SER A 488 23.24 -26.63 -15.19
CA SER A 488 23.68 -27.70 -14.29
C SER A 488 22.79 -28.93 -14.42
N ALA A 489 23.38 -30.07 -14.75
CA ALA A 489 22.67 -31.34 -14.93
C ALA A 489 22.43 -32.08 -13.60
N ASP A 490 23.29 -31.87 -12.60
CA ASP A 490 23.26 -32.57 -11.30
C ASP A 490 23.09 -31.61 -10.10
N GLY A 491 23.02 -30.30 -10.34
CA GLY A 491 22.66 -29.29 -9.35
C GLY A 491 23.82 -28.41 -8.84
N ALA A 492 25.06 -28.60 -9.29
CA ALA A 492 26.16 -27.69 -9.02
C ALA A 492 25.78 -26.23 -9.34
N ALA A 493 26.13 -25.30 -8.45
CA ALA A 493 25.90 -23.86 -8.66
C ALA A 493 27.01 -23.22 -9.49
N TYR A 494 26.66 -22.27 -10.35
CA TYR A 494 27.61 -21.59 -11.23
C TYR A 494 27.49 -20.08 -11.11
N THR A 495 28.63 -19.40 -11.24
CA THR A 495 28.71 -17.93 -11.26
C THR A 495 29.55 -17.48 -12.44
N ALA A 496 28.99 -16.54 -13.21
CA ALA A 496 29.68 -15.76 -14.22
C ALA A 496 29.99 -14.38 -13.67
N THR A 497 31.25 -13.96 -13.70
CA THR A 497 31.71 -12.62 -13.30
C THR A 497 32.01 -11.81 -14.54
N LEU A 498 31.34 -10.67 -14.70
CA LEU A 498 31.52 -9.73 -15.79
C LEU A 498 32.23 -8.47 -15.26
N ARG A 499 33.44 -8.23 -15.76
CA ARG A 499 34.23 -7.02 -15.47
C ARG A 499 34.52 -6.28 -16.76
N ASP A 500 34.28 -4.99 -16.75
CA ASP A 500 34.55 -4.10 -17.86
C ASP A 500 34.82 -2.70 -17.31
N ASP A 501 36.10 -2.36 -17.14
CA ASP A 501 36.51 -1.08 -16.55
C ASP A 501 36.16 0.12 -17.45
N ALA A 502 35.80 -0.08 -18.72
CA ALA A 502 35.40 0.99 -19.62
C ALA A 502 33.89 1.26 -19.54
N ALA A 503 33.06 0.22 -19.45
CA ALA A 503 31.62 0.34 -19.38
C ALA A 503 31.08 0.48 -17.94
N PHE A 504 31.78 -0.03 -16.94
CA PHE A 504 31.31 -0.10 -15.54
C PHE A 504 32.03 0.87 -14.61
N THR A 505 32.21 2.09 -15.08
CA THR A 505 32.64 3.24 -14.28
C THR A 505 31.66 4.39 -14.50
N LEU A 506 31.05 4.87 -13.42
CA LEU A 506 30.04 5.91 -13.47
C LEU A 506 30.61 7.21 -12.88
N ALA A 507 30.55 8.30 -13.65
CA ALA A 507 31.02 9.62 -13.22
C ALA A 507 30.12 10.21 -12.10
N PRO A 508 30.56 11.27 -11.40
CA PRO A 508 29.73 12.02 -10.45
C PRO A 508 28.41 12.50 -11.06
N ASP A 509 27.34 12.49 -10.26
CA ASP A 509 25.97 12.91 -10.62
C ASP A 509 25.47 12.28 -11.93
N SER A 510 25.83 11.02 -12.18
CA SER A 510 25.52 10.29 -13.40
C SER A 510 24.73 9.01 -13.11
N TYR A 511 23.96 8.57 -14.11
CA TYR A 511 22.99 7.50 -14.00
C TYR A 511 23.14 6.54 -15.18
N LEU A 512 23.03 5.24 -14.94
CA LEU A 512 23.19 4.19 -15.94
C LEU A 512 22.12 3.12 -15.74
N MET A 513 21.48 2.71 -16.83
CA MET A 513 20.68 1.51 -16.88
C MET A 513 21.47 0.39 -17.55
N ILE A 514 21.33 -0.83 -17.02
CA ILE A 514 21.76 -2.06 -17.67
C ILE A 514 20.54 -2.98 -17.78
N SER A 515 20.21 -3.43 -18.99
CA SER A 515 19.16 -4.40 -19.25
C SER A 515 19.73 -5.72 -19.77
N PHE A 516 18.99 -6.81 -19.53
CA PHE A 516 19.25 -8.12 -20.13
C PHE A 516 18.01 -8.99 -20.03
N TRP A 517 17.88 -9.98 -20.91
CA TRP A 517 16.77 -10.93 -20.91
C TRP A 517 17.16 -12.23 -20.23
N LEU A 518 16.29 -12.72 -19.35
CA LEU A 518 16.46 -13.93 -18.55
C LEU A 518 15.50 -15.03 -19.02
N LYS A 519 15.98 -16.28 -19.02
CA LYS A 519 15.15 -17.48 -19.05
C LYS A 519 15.68 -18.53 -18.09
N THR A 520 14.80 -19.13 -17.30
CA THR A 520 15.16 -20.19 -16.34
C THR A 520 14.36 -21.47 -16.58
N SER A 521 14.83 -22.58 -16.04
CA SER A 521 13.98 -23.77 -15.88
C SER A 521 12.84 -23.53 -14.87
N ASP A 522 11.83 -24.41 -14.84
CA ASP A 522 10.89 -24.48 -13.72
C ASP A 522 11.63 -25.03 -12.48
N LEU A 523 11.80 -24.17 -11.49
CA LEU A 523 12.61 -24.44 -10.30
C LEU A 523 11.78 -24.82 -9.08
N SER A 524 10.46 -25.00 -9.19
CA SER A 524 9.61 -25.57 -8.12
C SER A 524 9.82 -24.98 -6.70
N GLY A 525 10.18 -23.70 -6.59
CA GLY A 525 10.44 -23.00 -5.32
C GLY A 525 11.88 -23.03 -4.79
N PHE A 526 12.86 -23.53 -5.56
CA PHE A 526 14.29 -23.45 -5.24
C PHE A 526 14.92 -22.13 -5.74
N THR A 527 16.11 -21.80 -5.24
CA THR A 527 16.85 -20.57 -5.59
C THR A 527 17.12 -20.51 -7.10
N GLY A 528 16.57 -19.45 -7.71
CA GLY A 528 16.59 -19.13 -9.13
C GLY A 528 17.93 -18.68 -9.71
N ALA A 529 17.83 -17.74 -10.64
CA ALA A 529 18.96 -16.91 -11.03
C ALA A 529 19.16 -15.76 -10.03
N THR A 530 20.41 -15.34 -9.85
CA THR A 530 20.76 -14.14 -9.06
C THR A 530 21.70 -13.28 -9.88
N VAL A 531 21.43 -11.97 -9.94
CA VAL A 531 22.33 -10.99 -10.55
C VAL A 531 22.73 -9.98 -9.50
N THR A 532 24.04 -9.82 -9.27
CA THR A 532 24.58 -8.96 -8.22
C THR A 532 25.49 -7.89 -8.83
N VAL A 533 25.25 -6.65 -8.45
CA VAL A 533 26.17 -5.53 -8.63
C VAL A 533 27.11 -5.50 -7.44
N HIS A 534 28.41 -5.52 -7.73
CA HIS A 534 29.47 -5.39 -6.73
C HIS A 534 30.19 -4.07 -6.97
N GLU A 535 30.28 -3.24 -5.95
CA GLU A 535 31.15 -2.07 -6.02
C GLU A 535 32.61 -2.53 -6.03
N SER A 536 33.44 -1.91 -6.87
CA SER A 536 34.87 -2.21 -6.94
C SER A 536 35.66 -1.59 -5.78
N GLU A 537 35.11 -0.53 -5.19
CA GLU A 537 35.55 0.11 -3.95
C GLU A 537 34.54 -0.23 -2.84
N GLY A 538 34.99 -0.43 -1.60
CA GLY A 538 34.12 -0.86 -0.51
C GLY A 538 33.68 -2.33 -0.59
N SER A 539 32.66 -2.68 0.21
CA SER A 539 32.09 -4.04 0.29
C SER A 539 30.59 -4.10 -0.03
N ASN A 540 30.06 -3.05 -0.64
CA ASN A 540 28.63 -2.93 -0.91
C ASN A 540 28.25 -3.77 -2.13
N THR A 541 27.14 -4.49 -2.00
CA THR A 541 26.56 -5.30 -3.08
C THR A 541 25.05 -5.14 -3.10
N SER A 542 24.47 -5.10 -4.30
CA SER A 542 23.01 -5.07 -4.51
C SER A 542 22.62 -6.17 -5.48
N SER A 543 21.53 -6.89 -5.23
CA SER A 543 21.18 -8.07 -6.03
C SER A 543 19.72 -8.13 -6.43
N LEU A 544 19.48 -8.55 -7.67
CA LEU A 544 18.26 -9.24 -8.08
C LEU A 544 18.39 -10.72 -7.69
N SER A 545 17.54 -11.21 -6.80
CA SER A 545 17.69 -12.55 -6.21
C SER A 545 16.46 -13.43 -6.46
N SER A 546 16.68 -14.74 -6.55
CA SER A 546 15.59 -15.73 -6.70
C SER A 546 14.74 -15.54 -7.97
N LEU A 547 15.35 -15.07 -9.06
CA LEU A 547 14.67 -14.81 -10.32
C LEU A 547 14.23 -16.12 -10.99
N SER A 548 12.99 -16.18 -11.48
CA SER A 548 12.42 -17.35 -12.14
C SER A 548 11.40 -16.98 -13.21
N THR A 549 11.54 -17.50 -14.42
CA THR A 549 10.60 -17.21 -15.53
C THR A 549 9.42 -18.18 -15.61
N SER A 550 9.25 -19.07 -14.64
CA SER A 550 8.20 -20.10 -14.67
C SER A 550 6.77 -19.59 -14.44
N SER A 551 6.61 -18.34 -14.00
CA SER A 551 5.35 -17.73 -13.59
C SER A 551 5.21 -16.28 -14.03
N ILE A 552 5.89 -15.90 -15.12
CA ILE A 552 5.76 -14.56 -15.70
C ILE A 552 4.44 -14.45 -16.47
N THR A 553 3.93 -13.22 -16.54
CA THR A 553 2.84 -12.87 -17.46
C THR A 553 3.43 -12.79 -18.87
N THR A 554 2.74 -13.37 -19.85
CA THR A 554 3.13 -13.24 -21.26
C THR A 554 2.72 -11.88 -21.78
N VAL A 555 3.44 -11.40 -22.80
CA VAL A 555 3.12 -10.15 -23.48
C VAL A 555 2.50 -10.50 -24.82
N ASP A 556 1.25 -10.12 -24.99
CA ASP A 556 0.44 -10.39 -26.18
C ASP A 556 0.17 -9.07 -26.92
N ILE A 557 0.17 -9.12 -28.25
CA ILE A 557 -0.12 -7.96 -29.10
C ILE A 557 -1.19 -8.31 -30.13
N ASP A 558 -1.80 -7.28 -30.70
CA ASP A 558 -2.65 -7.37 -31.86
C ASP A 558 -1.82 -7.28 -33.15
N LYS A 559 -2.15 -8.13 -34.10
CA LYS A 559 -1.69 -8.11 -35.48
C LYS A 559 -2.80 -7.68 -36.40
N ILE A 560 -2.56 -6.59 -37.10
CA ILE A 560 -3.47 -6.05 -38.10
C ILE A 560 -3.05 -6.62 -39.47
N ASP A 561 -3.95 -7.31 -40.15
CA ASP A 561 -3.74 -7.71 -41.54
C ASP A 561 -3.76 -6.44 -42.42
N PRO A 562 -2.65 -6.10 -43.11
CA PRO A 562 -2.56 -4.86 -43.86
C PRO A 562 -3.44 -4.81 -45.12
N ASP A 563 -3.91 -5.97 -45.61
CA ASP A 563 -4.75 -6.07 -46.80
C ASP A 563 -6.25 -6.07 -46.46
N THR A 564 -6.65 -6.63 -45.30
CA THR A 564 -8.05 -6.77 -44.90
C THR A 564 -8.47 -5.85 -43.76
N GLY A 565 -7.52 -5.35 -42.96
CA GLY A 565 -7.79 -4.62 -41.71
C GLY A 565 -8.26 -5.52 -40.56
N GLU A 566 -8.27 -6.85 -40.75
CA GLU A 566 -8.67 -7.79 -39.69
C GLU A 566 -7.62 -7.83 -38.57
N VAL A 567 -8.09 -7.76 -37.32
CA VAL A 567 -7.25 -7.84 -36.12
C VAL A 567 -7.19 -9.30 -35.64
N SER A 568 -5.99 -9.79 -35.37
CA SER A 568 -5.70 -11.11 -34.79
C SER A 568 -4.73 -10.97 -33.62
N GLU A 569 -4.64 -11.95 -32.72
CA GLU A 569 -3.72 -11.88 -31.58
C GLU A 569 -2.41 -12.64 -31.87
N GLU A 570 -1.27 -12.05 -31.51
CA GLU A 570 0.01 -12.74 -31.36
C GLU A 570 0.34 -12.89 -29.87
N GLU A 571 0.29 -14.13 -29.38
CA GLU A 571 0.60 -14.47 -28.00
C GLU A 571 2.12 -14.59 -27.73
N ASP A 572 2.52 -14.13 -26.55
CA ASP A 572 3.87 -14.24 -25.98
C ASP A 572 4.97 -13.85 -26.97
N ILE A 573 5.04 -12.57 -27.35
CA ILE A 573 6.02 -12.05 -28.32
C ILE A 573 7.48 -12.25 -27.87
N TYR A 574 7.70 -12.41 -26.55
CA TYR A 574 9.01 -12.65 -25.96
C TYR A 574 9.29 -14.13 -25.67
N LYS A 575 8.39 -15.05 -26.06
CA LYS A 575 8.56 -16.50 -25.92
C LYS A 575 9.02 -16.90 -24.51
N SER A 576 8.37 -16.33 -23.51
CA SER A 576 8.61 -16.55 -22.08
C SER A 576 10.02 -16.16 -21.59
N TRP A 577 10.70 -15.26 -22.30
CA TRP A 577 11.85 -14.53 -21.78
C TRP A 577 11.37 -13.33 -20.96
N GLN A 578 12.12 -12.98 -19.91
CA GLN A 578 11.80 -11.86 -19.03
C GLN A 578 12.93 -10.84 -19.05
N GLN A 579 12.62 -9.60 -19.43
CA GLN A 579 13.59 -8.51 -19.33
C GLN A 579 13.84 -8.14 -17.87
N CYS A 580 15.10 -7.89 -17.54
CA CYS A 580 15.56 -7.49 -16.22
C CYS A 580 16.35 -6.18 -16.31
N PHE A 581 16.28 -5.35 -15.26
CA PHE A 581 16.89 -4.03 -15.23
C PHE A 581 17.71 -3.78 -13.97
N LEU A 582 18.88 -3.17 -14.13
CA LEU A 582 19.71 -2.60 -13.07
C LEU A 582 19.82 -1.09 -13.30
N PHE A 583 19.32 -0.29 -12.37
CA PHE A 583 19.38 1.17 -12.43
C PHE A 583 20.44 1.69 -11.47
N LEU A 584 21.62 2.03 -11.98
CA LEU A 584 22.75 2.50 -11.20
C LEU A 584 22.79 4.03 -11.14
N LYS A 585 23.07 4.58 -9.95
CA LYS A 585 23.32 6.01 -9.76
C LYS A 585 24.61 6.24 -8.97
N ASN A 586 25.36 7.26 -9.36
CA ASN A 586 26.50 7.77 -8.61
C ASN A 586 26.24 9.23 -8.25
N GLU A 587 25.77 9.47 -7.03
CA GLU A 587 25.53 10.82 -6.51
C GLU A 587 26.73 11.35 -5.71
N THR A 588 27.86 10.65 -5.74
CA THR A 588 29.11 11.06 -5.06
C THR A 588 29.89 12.07 -5.88
N THR A 589 30.99 12.58 -5.31
CA THR A 589 31.88 13.56 -5.96
C THR A 589 33.03 12.93 -6.75
N SER A 590 33.11 11.60 -6.80
CA SER A 590 34.17 10.86 -7.50
C SER A 590 33.61 9.75 -8.37
N ASP A 591 34.37 9.31 -9.37
CA ASP A 591 33.99 8.17 -10.22
C ASP A 591 33.80 6.91 -9.37
N LYS A 592 32.79 6.10 -9.68
CA LYS A 592 32.52 4.82 -9.01
C LYS A 592 32.52 3.67 -10.00
N SER A 593 33.35 2.67 -9.73
CA SER A 593 33.47 1.49 -10.57
C SER A 593 32.78 0.30 -9.94
N PHE A 594 32.18 -0.57 -10.75
CA PHE A 594 31.45 -1.75 -10.30
C PHE A 594 31.69 -2.93 -11.24
N TYR A 595 31.24 -4.12 -10.84
CA TYR A 595 31.22 -5.29 -11.71
C TYR A 595 29.98 -6.14 -11.42
N LEU A 596 29.59 -6.97 -12.38
CA LEU A 596 28.38 -7.79 -12.27
C LEU A 596 28.73 -9.25 -12.06
N THR A 597 27.90 -9.97 -11.29
CA THR A 597 27.92 -11.43 -11.27
C THR A 597 26.54 -11.99 -11.55
N PHE A 598 26.47 -12.96 -12.46
CA PHE A 598 25.27 -13.72 -12.80
C PHE A 598 25.44 -15.13 -12.23
N SER A 599 24.48 -15.61 -11.46
CA SER A 599 24.57 -16.90 -10.79
C SER A 599 23.34 -17.76 -11.03
N PHE A 600 23.56 -19.07 -11.10
CA PHE A 600 22.52 -20.09 -11.07
C PHE A 600 22.75 -21.00 -9.86
N GLY A 601 21.74 -21.09 -8.98
CA GLY A 601 21.82 -21.86 -7.73
C GLY A 601 22.38 -21.05 -6.54
N PRO A 602 22.61 -21.70 -5.38
CA PRO A 602 23.06 -21.02 -4.16
C PRO A 602 24.42 -20.35 -4.31
N THR A 603 24.51 -19.10 -3.85
CA THR A 603 25.78 -18.36 -3.71
C THR A 603 26.49 -18.62 -2.38
N THR A 604 25.76 -19.13 -1.38
CA THR A 604 26.31 -19.59 -0.10
C THR A 604 26.46 -21.11 -0.10
N ILE A 605 27.68 -21.57 0.06
CA ILE A 605 28.12 -22.97 0.05
C ILE A 605 28.28 -23.49 1.49
N VAL A 606 28.94 -22.74 2.36
CA VAL A 606 29.19 -23.14 3.74
C VAL A 606 27.90 -23.07 4.54
N GLY A 607 27.59 -24.17 5.23
CA GLY A 607 26.30 -24.36 5.92
C GLY A 607 25.17 -24.86 5.02
N SER A 608 25.34 -24.89 3.69
CA SER A 608 24.34 -25.43 2.76
C SER A 608 24.28 -26.96 2.79
N THR A 609 23.14 -27.51 2.36
CA THR A 609 22.90 -28.96 2.28
C THR A 609 22.66 -29.38 0.83
N PRO A 610 22.83 -30.66 0.45
CA PRO A 610 22.57 -31.10 -0.92
C PRO A 610 21.16 -30.77 -1.44
N SER A 611 20.16 -30.67 -0.56
CA SER A 611 18.79 -30.27 -0.90
C SER A 611 18.65 -28.78 -1.27
N SER A 612 19.65 -27.95 -1.02
CA SER A 612 19.69 -26.55 -1.44
C SER A 612 20.07 -26.38 -2.91
N TYR A 613 20.53 -27.45 -3.57
CA TYR A 613 21.01 -27.44 -4.95
C TYR A 613 20.02 -28.18 -5.85
N TYR A 614 19.78 -27.65 -7.05
CA TYR A 614 18.79 -28.18 -7.96
C TYR A 614 19.29 -28.14 -9.41
N PRO A 615 19.13 -29.22 -10.20
CA PRO A 615 19.51 -29.22 -11.60
C PRO A 615 18.56 -28.32 -12.40
N GLY A 616 19.11 -27.60 -13.37
CA GLY A 616 18.36 -26.61 -14.14
C GLY A 616 19.29 -25.69 -14.91
N PHE A 617 18.75 -24.55 -15.33
CA PHE A 617 19.56 -23.53 -15.99
C PHE A 617 19.05 -22.11 -15.71
N ALA A 618 19.96 -21.15 -15.86
CA ALA A 618 19.66 -19.76 -16.17
C ALA A 618 20.38 -19.39 -17.46
N ALA A 619 19.66 -18.76 -18.38
CA ALA A 619 20.16 -18.22 -19.63
C ALA A 619 19.94 -16.70 -19.64
N PHE A 620 20.98 -15.95 -19.99
CA PHE A 620 20.95 -14.50 -20.10
C PHE A 620 21.36 -14.07 -21.50
N THR A 621 20.66 -13.10 -22.08
CA THR A 621 20.93 -12.63 -23.46
C THR A 621 20.51 -11.17 -23.66
N ASN A 622 20.79 -10.64 -24.85
CA ASN A 622 20.41 -9.30 -25.32
C ASN A 622 20.71 -8.23 -24.26
N PHE A 623 21.99 -8.13 -23.91
CA PHE A 623 22.50 -7.18 -22.93
C PHE A 623 22.55 -5.79 -23.55
N GLU A 624 22.06 -4.79 -22.84
CA GLU A 624 22.04 -3.42 -23.32
C GLU A 624 22.38 -2.46 -22.17
N THR A 625 22.89 -1.29 -22.54
CA THR A 625 23.22 -0.20 -21.62
C THR A 625 22.60 1.09 -22.10
N PHE A 626 22.29 1.98 -21.17
CA PHE A 626 21.76 3.31 -21.49
C PHE A 626 22.18 4.33 -20.44
N GLU A 627 22.91 5.36 -20.85
CA GLU A 627 23.19 6.51 -19.99
C GLU A 627 21.91 7.31 -19.79
N MET A 628 21.49 7.48 -18.54
CA MET A 628 20.23 8.13 -18.22
C MET A 628 20.45 9.57 -17.79
N SER A 629 19.54 10.45 -18.19
CA SER A 629 19.38 11.73 -17.49
C SER A 629 18.75 11.52 -16.10
N LYS A 630 18.93 12.50 -15.22
CA LYS A 630 18.27 12.51 -13.90
C LYS A 630 16.75 12.44 -13.99
N GLN A 631 16.16 13.08 -15.01
CA GLN A 631 14.72 13.06 -15.24
C GLN A 631 14.23 11.66 -15.61
N GLN A 632 14.89 11.00 -16.57
CA GLN A 632 14.59 9.61 -16.94
C GLN A 632 14.76 8.64 -15.78
N PHE A 633 15.82 8.83 -14.97
CA PHE A 633 16.04 8.04 -13.77
C PHE A 633 14.94 8.26 -12.72
N GLY A 634 14.33 9.43 -12.68
CA GLY A 634 13.18 9.74 -11.82
C GLY A 634 11.93 8.91 -12.12
N TYR A 635 11.83 8.30 -13.30
CA TYR A 635 10.69 7.48 -13.72
C TYR A 635 10.93 5.97 -13.59
N VAL A 636 12.08 5.53 -13.06
CA VAL A 636 12.38 4.10 -12.94
C VAL A 636 11.50 3.43 -11.90
N SER A 637 11.04 2.22 -12.21
CA SER A 637 10.29 1.36 -11.29
C SER A 637 11.11 0.12 -10.93
N THR A 638 11.11 -0.27 -9.65
CA THR A 638 11.77 -1.49 -9.18
C THR A 638 10.75 -2.59 -8.89
N GLY A 639 11.21 -3.84 -8.80
CA GLY A 639 10.35 -5.00 -8.60
C GLY A 639 11.15 -6.30 -8.61
N THR A 640 10.51 -7.41 -8.93
CA THR A 640 11.19 -8.72 -8.97
C THR A 640 12.33 -8.77 -9.99
N TYR A 641 12.14 -8.14 -11.17
CA TYR A 641 13.11 -8.15 -12.27
C TYR A 641 13.86 -6.82 -12.43
N ALA A 642 13.66 -5.86 -11.55
CA ALA A 642 14.26 -4.53 -11.65
C ALA A 642 14.74 -4.02 -10.28
N THR A 643 15.96 -3.51 -10.19
CA THR A 643 16.49 -2.95 -8.93
C THR A 643 17.27 -1.66 -9.16
N SER A 644 17.27 -0.79 -8.16
CA SER A 644 18.05 0.45 -8.15
C SER A 644 19.26 0.30 -7.23
N VAL A 645 20.42 0.71 -7.72
CA VAL A 645 21.72 0.58 -7.05
C VAL A 645 22.36 1.95 -6.91
N THR A 646 22.66 2.33 -5.67
CA THR A 646 23.45 3.54 -5.40
C THR A 646 24.90 3.14 -5.25
N LEU A 647 25.77 3.68 -6.10
CA LEU A 647 27.21 3.50 -6.02
C LEU A 647 27.81 4.54 -5.07
N THR A 648 28.63 4.07 -4.15
CA THR A 648 29.12 4.80 -2.99
C THR A 648 30.62 4.62 -2.79
N GLY A 649 31.15 3.46 -3.16
CA GLY A 649 32.52 3.04 -2.90
C GLY A 649 32.82 2.94 -1.41
N ASP A 650 34.00 3.39 -1.01
CA ASP A 650 34.33 3.62 0.40
C ASP A 650 33.70 4.93 0.94
N GLU A 651 33.25 5.82 0.04
CA GLU A 651 32.41 6.96 0.40
C GLU A 651 31.01 6.43 0.71
N LEU A 652 30.84 5.77 1.84
CA LEU A 652 29.52 5.38 2.32
C LEU A 652 28.59 6.60 2.24
N THR A 653 27.72 6.64 1.22
CA THR A 653 26.59 7.58 1.15
C THR A 653 25.49 7.09 2.09
N SER A 654 25.88 6.56 3.24
CA SER A 654 24.92 6.42 4.30
C SER A 654 24.59 7.84 4.73
N THR A 655 23.40 8.28 4.34
CA THR A 655 22.60 9.17 5.17
C THR A 655 22.41 8.59 6.59
N ALA A 656 22.81 7.34 6.84
CA ALA A 656 22.89 6.67 8.15
C ALA A 656 24.01 7.21 9.07
N GLY A 657 24.24 8.51 9.06
CA GLY A 657 24.80 9.20 10.22
C GLY A 657 23.73 9.35 11.31
N PHE A 658 24.15 9.57 12.56
CA PHE A 658 23.22 9.91 13.63
C PHE A 658 22.35 11.14 13.28
N ASP A 659 22.95 12.14 12.63
CA ASP A 659 22.30 13.33 12.08
C ASP A 659 23.26 13.99 11.08
N SER A 660 22.81 14.98 10.29
CA SER A 660 23.67 15.82 9.44
C SER A 660 24.43 16.88 10.26
N ALA A 661 25.59 17.35 9.78
CA ALA A 661 26.29 18.47 10.39
C ALA A 661 25.58 19.81 10.09
N ALA A 662 25.51 20.70 11.09
CA ALA A 662 25.00 22.05 10.91
C ALA A 662 25.91 22.87 9.98
N SER A 663 25.31 23.68 9.10
CA SER A 663 26.00 24.42 8.02
C SER A 663 26.94 25.54 8.47
N ILE A 664 27.00 25.86 9.77
CA ILE A 664 27.88 26.91 10.30
C ILE A 664 28.60 26.37 11.55
N PRO A 665 29.94 26.19 11.52
CA PRO A 665 30.86 26.42 10.40
C PRO A 665 30.84 25.28 9.37
N GLU A 666 30.79 25.64 8.09
CA GLU A 666 30.58 24.76 6.90
C GLU A 666 31.58 23.59 6.74
N LYS A 667 32.65 23.56 7.54
CA LYS A 667 33.74 22.56 7.48
C LYS A 667 34.17 22.00 8.83
N GLN A 668 33.45 22.29 9.91
CA GLN A 668 33.87 21.88 11.25
C GLN A 668 34.02 20.35 11.35
N ILE A 669 33.18 19.60 10.64
CA ILE A 669 33.25 18.13 10.62
C ILE A 669 34.47 17.60 9.86
N GLU A 670 35.10 18.39 8.97
CA GLU A 670 36.29 17.97 8.23
C GLU A 670 37.53 17.88 9.14
N GLU A 671 37.55 18.65 10.24
CA GLU A 671 38.71 18.83 11.11
C GLU A 671 38.42 18.44 12.57
N GLY A 672 37.16 18.43 13.03
CA GLY A 672 36.84 18.02 14.40
C GLY A 672 35.37 17.71 14.66
N LEU A 673 34.96 17.89 15.91
CA LEU A 673 33.59 17.65 16.37
C LEU A 673 32.65 18.74 15.84
N ALA A 674 31.65 18.35 15.05
CA ALA A 674 30.66 19.27 14.50
C ALA A 674 29.33 19.24 15.26
N ASN A 675 28.61 20.35 15.24
CA ASN A 675 27.26 20.37 15.80
C ASN A 675 26.29 19.62 14.85
N PRO A 676 25.38 18.79 15.39
CA PRO A 676 24.29 18.22 14.62
C PRO A 676 23.29 19.29 14.14
N LEU A 677 22.62 19.04 13.01
CA LEU A 677 21.68 19.93 12.34
C LEU A 677 20.33 20.00 13.06
N ASN A 678 19.81 18.84 13.45
CA ASN A 678 18.48 18.65 14.03
C ASN A 678 18.52 18.49 15.56
N TYR A 679 19.71 18.48 16.16
CA TYR A 679 19.88 18.33 17.60
C TYR A 679 20.61 19.51 18.25
N LYS A 680 20.28 19.76 19.52
CA LYS A 680 20.92 20.80 20.35
C LYS A 680 21.55 20.16 21.58
N GLY A 681 22.86 20.29 21.73
CA GLY A 681 23.60 19.81 22.89
C GLY A 681 23.40 20.72 24.10
N VAL A 682 23.04 20.18 25.25
CA VAL A 682 22.80 20.94 26.49
C VAL A 682 23.26 20.17 27.73
N TYR A 683 23.54 20.90 28.82
CA TYR A 683 23.83 20.29 30.11
C TYR A 683 22.55 19.80 30.81
N GLY A 684 22.67 18.73 31.61
CA GLY A 684 21.58 18.23 32.44
C GLY A 684 21.12 19.28 33.46
N ALA A 685 19.82 19.32 33.76
CA ALA A 685 19.17 20.36 34.56
C ALA A 685 19.33 21.80 34.05
N SER A 686 19.73 21.99 32.79
CA SER A 686 19.74 23.31 32.13
C SER A 686 18.33 23.88 31.96
N GLY A 687 18.26 25.18 31.65
CA GLY A 687 17.05 25.90 31.28
C GLY A 687 16.42 25.45 29.96
N PHE A 688 16.93 24.38 29.31
CA PHE A 688 16.26 23.70 28.19
C PHE A 688 15.46 22.47 28.60
N VAL A 689 15.71 21.94 29.81
CA VAL A 689 15.10 20.69 30.30
C VAL A 689 14.46 20.83 31.68
N SER A 690 14.64 21.98 32.33
CA SER A 690 14.09 22.28 33.65
C SER A 690 13.69 23.76 33.72
N GLU A 691 12.48 24.04 34.22
CA GLU A 691 12.01 25.41 34.48
C GLU A 691 12.89 26.20 35.46
N THR A 692 13.54 25.49 36.39
CA THR A 692 14.41 26.08 37.41
C THR A 692 15.88 26.18 36.97
N GLY A 693 16.18 25.66 35.77
CA GLY A 693 17.52 25.66 35.20
C GLY A 693 17.99 27.07 34.83
N THR A 694 19.20 27.43 35.26
CA THR A 694 19.79 28.76 34.98
C THR A 694 20.80 28.75 33.85
N ASP A 695 21.38 27.58 33.53
CA ASP A 695 22.27 27.39 32.40
C ASP A 695 21.48 27.30 31.10
N ASN A 696 21.76 28.19 30.15
CA ASN A 696 21.11 28.22 28.83
C ASN A 696 22.14 28.09 27.71
N THR A 697 23.26 27.45 27.99
CA THR A 697 24.33 27.22 27.02
C THR A 697 23.93 26.08 26.08
N VAL A 698 23.99 26.34 24.78
CA VAL A 698 23.79 25.33 23.72
C VAL A 698 25.15 24.99 23.12
N ASN A 699 25.38 23.71 22.86
CA ASN A 699 26.63 23.18 22.31
C ASN A 699 27.87 23.62 23.11
N GLY A 700 27.72 23.72 24.44
CA GLY A 700 28.77 24.20 25.35
C GLY A 700 29.86 23.18 25.68
N ASN A 701 29.64 21.88 25.42
CA ASN A 701 30.66 20.86 25.63
C ASN A 701 31.53 20.72 24.37
N GLU A 702 32.76 21.22 24.43
CA GLU A 702 33.74 21.16 23.33
C GLU A 702 34.17 19.73 22.95
N TYR A 703 33.85 18.73 23.79
CA TYR A 703 34.14 17.32 23.56
C TYR A 703 32.91 16.50 23.16
N ALA A 704 31.86 17.17 22.65
CA ALA A 704 30.66 16.52 22.13
C ALA A 704 30.28 17.03 20.74
N GLY A 705 29.92 16.13 19.83
CA GLY A 705 29.54 16.47 18.47
C GLY A 705 29.60 15.28 17.50
N LEU A 706 29.17 15.52 16.27
CA LEU A 706 29.27 14.60 15.15
C LEU A 706 30.72 14.51 14.66
N ILE A 707 31.13 13.30 14.31
CA ILE A 707 32.37 13.00 13.60
C ILE A 707 32.02 12.13 12.40
N ASN A 708 32.82 12.15 11.33
CA ASN A 708 32.57 11.34 10.15
C ASN A 708 33.81 10.52 9.75
N LYS A 709 33.59 9.24 9.43
CA LYS A 709 34.63 8.30 9.01
C LYS A 709 35.44 8.82 7.81
N LYS A 710 34.78 9.55 6.89
CA LYS A 710 35.41 10.21 5.72
C LYS A 710 36.57 11.13 6.12
N TYR A 711 36.55 11.70 7.33
CA TYR A 711 37.55 12.65 7.82
C TYR A 711 38.44 12.07 8.94
N ALA A 712 38.42 10.75 9.17
CA ALA A 712 39.22 10.10 10.19
C ALA A 712 40.72 10.45 10.08
N ALA A 713 41.26 10.42 8.86
CA ALA A 713 42.64 10.81 8.59
C ALA A 713 42.94 12.26 9.01
N ASN A 714 42.04 13.19 8.73
CA ASN A 714 42.19 14.61 9.09
C ASN A 714 42.26 14.77 10.61
N TYR A 715 41.37 14.12 11.37
CA TYR A 715 41.36 14.18 12.83
C TYR A 715 42.68 13.66 13.44
N ARG A 716 43.20 12.57 12.89
CA ARG A 716 44.51 12.02 13.29
C ARG A 716 45.63 12.98 12.96
N GLU A 717 45.67 13.51 11.75
CA GLU A 717 46.72 14.41 11.29
C GLU A 717 46.78 15.69 12.13
N GLU A 718 45.61 16.27 12.44
CA GLU A 718 45.52 17.41 13.34
C GLU A 718 46.05 17.04 14.73
N MET A 719 45.56 15.96 15.35
CA MET A 719 46.05 15.47 16.64
C MET A 719 47.58 15.28 16.67
N ASN A 720 48.15 14.75 15.58
CA ASN A 720 49.57 14.49 15.46
C ASN A 720 50.40 15.75 15.22
N SER A 721 49.81 16.80 14.67
CA SER A 721 50.45 18.12 14.54
C SER A 721 50.58 18.87 15.87
N LEU A 722 49.72 18.58 16.85
CA LEU A 722 49.70 19.21 18.16
C LEU A 722 50.79 18.64 19.09
N THR A 723 51.24 19.43 20.08
CA THR A 723 52.23 19.00 21.08
C THR A 723 51.89 19.47 22.50
N GLY A 724 52.40 18.77 23.52
CA GLY A 724 52.19 19.15 24.93
C GLY A 724 50.71 19.20 25.32
N ALA A 725 50.32 20.27 26.03
CA ALA A 725 48.96 20.44 26.56
C ALA A 725 47.88 20.53 25.46
N GLU A 726 48.20 21.04 24.27
CA GLU A 726 47.24 21.14 23.15
C GLU A 726 46.85 19.74 22.65
N LYS A 727 47.83 18.83 22.54
CA LYS A 727 47.57 17.43 22.18
C LYS A 727 46.81 16.69 23.28
N GLU A 728 47.19 16.91 24.54
CA GLU A 728 46.52 16.31 25.70
C GLU A 728 45.05 16.76 25.84
N ASN A 729 44.71 17.93 25.28
CA ASN A 729 43.35 18.45 25.23
C ASN A 729 42.59 18.13 23.95
N TYR A 730 43.20 17.50 22.94
CA TYR A 730 42.48 17.15 21.72
C TYR A 730 41.51 15.97 21.96
N TRP A 731 40.27 16.08 21.46
CA TRP A 731 39.20 15.11 21.74
C TRP A 731 39.59 13.67 21.37
N LEU A 732 40.25 13.47 20.22
CA LEU A 732 40.66 12.13 19.76
C LEU A 732 41.74 11.55 20.66
N TYR A 733 42.66 12.37 21.18
CA TYR A 733 43.70 11.92 22.10
C TYR A 733 43.10 11.49 23.45
N LYS A 734 42.14 12.26 23.96
CA LYS A 734 41.40 11.92 25.19
C LYS A 734 40.60 10.63 25.01
N LEU A 735 39.85 10.50 23.91
CA LEU A 735 39.07 9.31 23.59
C LEU A 735 39.96 8.07 23.42
N ALA A 736 41.07 8.19 22.70
CA ALA A 736 42.05 7.11 22.51
C ALA A 736 42.61 6.61 23.84
N ASN A 737 42.95 7.51 24.77
CA ASN A 737 43.41 7.15 26.11
C ASN A 737 42.32 6.48 26.96
N ALA A 738 41.09 6.98 26.88
CA ALA A 738 39.95 6.38 27.59
C ALA A 738 39.61 4.99 27.06
N TYR A 739 39.76 4.76 25.75
CA TYR A 739 39.51 3.48 25.10
C TYR A 739 40.71 2.52 25.20
N GLY A 740 41.93 3.04 25.34
CA GLY A 740 43.18 2.25 25.33
C GLY A 740 43.63 1.85 23.92
N VAL A 741 43.31 2.66 22.89
CA VAL A 741 43.65 2.40 21.49
C VAL A 741 44.76 3.34 21.02
N VAL A 742 45.63 2.81 20.14
CA VAL A 742 46.64 3.61 19.45
C VAL A 742 46.03 4.14 18.15
N ILE A 743 46.13 5.46 17.93
CA ILE A 743 45.73 6.07 16.66
C ILE A 743 46.91 5.97 15.69
N ASP A 744 46.74 5.22 14.61
CA ASP A 744 47.76 4.95 13.60
C ASP A 744 47.37 5.45 12.20
N ASP A 745 48.33 5.38 11.28
CA ASP A 745 48.19 5.87 9.90
C ASP A 745 47.36 4.93 9.00
N GLN A 746 46.93 3.76 9.51
CA GLN A 746 46.08 2.82 8.77
C GLN A 746 44.59 3.03 9.04
N ASP A 747 44.23 3.94 9.96
CA ASP A 747 42.86 4.25 10.36
C ASP A 747 42.04 3.08 10.93
N GLU A 748 42.69 1.95 11.28
CA GLU A 748 42.05 0.79 11.94
C GLU A 748 41.44 1.14 13.31
N TRP A 749 41.94 2.21 13.93
CA TRP A 749 41.42 2.76 15.18
C TRP A 749 39.94 3.17 15.07
N TRP A 750 39.48 3.61 13.89
CA TRP A 750 38.08 4.01 13.70
C TRP A 750 37.15 2.84 13.96
N ASN A 751 37.38 1.72 13.27
CA ASN A 751 36.55 0.52 13.40
C ASN A 751 36.65 -0.07 14.81
N THR A 752 37.79 0.10 15.48
CA THR A 752 37.95 -0.36 16.87
C THR A 752 37.07 0.41 17.85
N ILE A 753 37.00 1.74 17.71
CA ILE A 753 36.24 2.61 18.62
C ILE A 753 34.76 2.66 18.21
N PHE A 754 34.47 2.85 16.93
CA PHE A 754 33.15 3.15 16.39
C PHE A 754 32.50 1.99 15.62
N GLY A 755 33.20 0.87 15.40
CA GLY A 755 32.65 -0.24 14.63
C GLY A 755 32.36 0.16 13.17
N THR A 756 31.16 -0.19 12.70
CA THR A 756 30.70 0.14 11.34
C THR A 756 30.07 1.53 11.20
N SER A 757 30.04 2.33 12.27
CA SER A 757 29.44 3.67 12.25
C SER A 757 30.14 4.60 11.26
N THR A 758 29.33 5.31 10.45
CA THR A 758 29.82 6.27 9.45
C THR A 758 29.91 7.67 10.03
N GLN A 759 28.85 8.15 10.71
CA GLN A 759 28.82 9.46 11.33
C GLN A 759 28.15 9.41 12.71
N PRO A 760 28.84 8.86 13.72
CA PRO A 760 28.30 8.78 15.08
C PRO A 760 28.31 10.15 15.76
N LEU A 761 27.43 10.31 16.74
CA LEU A 761 27.42 11.40 17.71
C LEU A 761 28.23 10.99 18.94
N LEU A 762 29.32 11.69 19.22
CA LEU A 762 30.18 11.46 20.38
C LEU A 762 29.83 12.42 21.52
N ILE A 763 29.82 11.91 22.75
CA ILE A 763 29.88 12.70 23.99
C ILE A 763 31.03 12.16 24.84
N TYR A 764 32.15 12.88 24.88
CA TYR A 764 33.23 12.61 25.82
C TYR A 764 33.09 13.52 27.06
N ASN A 765 33.26 12.94 28.25
CA ASN A 765 33.14 13.64 29.52
C ASN A 765 34.53 13.99 30.06
N ASP A 766 35.00 15.21 29.82
CA ASP A 766 36.30 15.68 30.37
C ASP A 766 36.22 15.99 31.86
N GLU A 767 35.01 16.25 32.36
CA GLU A 767 34.72 16.39 33.78
C GLU A 767 33.48 15.56 34.18
N ARG A 768 33.18 15.51 35.48
CA ARG A 768 32.01 14.79 35.96
C ARG A 768 30.73 15.57 35.64
N GLN A 769 30.00 15.17 34.61
CA GLN A 769 28.87 15.92 34.06
C GLN A 769 27.72 15.02 33.56
N ALA A 770 26.60 15.67 33.26
CA ALA A 770 25.52 15.09 32.46
C ALA A 770 25.30 16.02 31.25
N TYR A 771 25.31 15.46 30.05
CA TYR A 771 25.21 16.20 28.80
C TYR A 771 24.46 15.37 27.77
N GLY A 772 23.57 16.00 27.01
CA GLY A 772 22.77 15.30 26.01
C GLY A 772 22.33 16.21 24.88
N PHE A 773 21.72 15.59 23.87
CA PHE A 773 21.27 16.22 22.65
C PHE A 773 19.75 16.12 22.55
N ILE A 774 19.10 17.28 22.40
CA ILE A 774 17.65 17.41 22.25
C ILE A 774 17.32 17.50 20.76
N GLY A 775 16.56 16.53 20.24
CA GLY A 775 16.13 16.50 18.84
C GLY A 775 14.93 17.42 18.54
N SER A 776 14.53 17.45 17.27
CA SER A 776 13.32 18.10 16.80
C SER A 776 12.06 17.31 17.16
N ALA A 777 10.93 18.01 17.30
CA ALA A 777 9.62 17.38 17.48
C ALA A 777 9.20 16.61 16.23
N THR A 778 8.57 15.46 16.44
CA THR A 778 8.04 14.53 15.45
C THR A 778 6.59 14.21 15.83
N SER A 779 5.72 14.06 14.84
CA SER A 779 4.32 13.68 15.05
C SER A 779 4.06 12.32 14.41
N VAL A 780 3.37 11.44 15.13
CA VAL A 780 2.87 10.16 14.63
C VAL A 780 1.35 10.24 14.64
N SER A 781 0.73 10.08 13.46
CA SER A 781 -0.73 10.13 13.27
C SER A 781 -1.45 9.08 14.14
N SER A 782 -2.75 9.24 14.37
CA SER A 782 -3.54 8.21 15.07
C SER A 782 -3.54 6.88 14.30
N SER A 783 -3.71 5.76 15.02
CA SER A 783 -3.79 4.40 14.47
C SER A 783 -2.65 4.01 13.51
N THR A 784 -1.43 4.47 13.77
CA THR A 784 -0.25 4.14 12.95
C THR A 784 0.89 3.55 13.78
N TYR A 785 1.70 2.73 13.13
CA TYR A 785 2.90 2.12 13.70
C TYR A 785 4.12 2.98 13.38
N SER A 786 4.96 3.22 14.39
CA SER A 786 6.22 3.97 14.29
C SER A 786 7.32 3.24 15.03
N THR A 787 8.56 3.35 14.52
CA THR A 787 9.74 2.78 15.16
C THR A 787 10.81 3.84 15.35
N VAL A 788 11.40 3.91 16.54
CA VAL A 788 12.58 4.74 16.83
C VAL A 788 13.69 3.83 17.29
N SER A 789 14.81 3.79 16.56
CA SER A 789 15.92 2.89 16.89
C SER A 789 17.26 3.63 16.85
N VAL A 790 18.09 3.37 17.87
CA VAL A 790 19.39 4.02 18.08
C VAL A 790 20.40 2.99 18.55
N ARG A 791 21.61 3.01 18.00
CA ARG A 791 22.75 2.26 18.54
C ARG A 791 23.46 3.09 19.58
N VAL A 792 23.84 2.46 20.68
CA VAL A 792 24.46 3.12 21.83
C VAL A 792 25.72 2.37 22.25
N LYS A 793 26.80 3.10 22.52
CA LYS A 793 28.02 2.55 23.12
C LYS A 793 28.47 3.44 24.25
N ALA A 794 28.49 2.90 25.47
CA ALA A 794 28.88 3.62 26.66
C ALA A 794 30.07 2.93 27.33
N SER A 795 31.05 3.72 27.75
CA SER A 795 32.25 3.25 28.45
C SER A 795 31.93 2.56 29.79
N LEU A 796 32.80 1.66 30.25
CA LEU A 796 32.57 0.90 31.48
C LEU A 796 32.25 1.81 32.69
N GLY A 797 31.08 1.62 33.31
CA GLY A 797 30.64 2.39 34.47
C GLY A 797 30.05 3.78 34.17
N SER A 798 29.83 4.10 32.89
CA SER A 798 29.00 5.23 32.46
C SER A 798 27.57 4.78 32.14
N THR A 799 26.62 5.71 32.21
CA THR A 799 25.21 5.45 31.89
C THR A 799 24.77 6.34 30.73
N ALA A 800 24.05 5.76 29.77
CA ALA A 800 23.39 6.49 28.69
C ALA A 800 21.87 6.38 28.81
N TYR A 801 21.17 7.45 28.41
CA TYR A 801 19.71 7.49 28.43
C TYR A 801 19.15 7.90 27.07
N LEU A 802 18.03 7.29 26.72
CA LEU A 802 17.22 7.64 25.56
C LEU A 802 15.83 7.98 26.06
N TYR A 803 15.37 9.19 25.75
CA TYR A 803 14.04 9.67 26.14
C TYR A 803 13.23 9.96 24.88
N LEU A 804 11.98 9.51 24.85
CA LEU A 804 10.97 10.11 23.98
C LEU A 804 10.23 11.14 24.81
N ILE A 805 10.54 12.42 24.62
CA ILE A 805 9.94 13.53 25.36
C ILE A 805 8.67 13.97 24.64
N ASP A 806 7.56 14.05 25.37
CA ASP A 806 6.30 14.60 24.87
C ASP A 806 6.51 16.05 24.40
N THR A 807 5.79 16.50 23.38
CA THR A 807 5.91 17.87 22.89
C THR A 807 4.56 18.55 22.66
N THR A 808 3.49 18.06 23.29
CA THR A 808 2.14 18.66 23.13
C THR A 808 2.05 20.07 23.72
N ASP A 809 2.57 20.30 24.93
CA ASP A 809 2.16 21.47 25.73
C ASP A 809 3.29 22.40 26.21
N SER A 810 4.58 22.03 26.17
CA SER A 810 5.67 22.94 26.57
C SER A 810 7.10 22.58 26.11
N ARG A 811 8.08 23.44 26.47
CA ARG A 811 9.52 23.22 26.16
C ARG A 811 10.16 22.16 27.08
N TYR A 812 9.63 21.95 28.29
CA TYR A 812 10.25 21.13 29.35
C TYR A 812 9.51 19.84 29.65
N ASP A 813 8.71 19.39 28.70
CA ASP A 813 7.80 18.27 28.86
C ASP A 813 8.49 17.00 29.36
N LYS A 814 7.67 16.17 29.99
CA LYS A 814 8.06 14.88 30.55
C LYS A 814 8.21 13.86 29.42
N PRO A 815 8.84 12.70 29.67
CA PRO A 815 8.78 11.59 28.73
C PRO A 815 7.33 11.28 28.36
N LEU A 816 7.09 10.84 27.13
CA LEU A 816 5.86 10.16 26.77
C LEU A 816 5.59 9.07 27.80
N THR A 817 4.33 8.91 28.17
CA THR A 817 3.94 7.92 29.17
C THR A 817 2.83 7.01 28.67
N VAL A 818 2.76 5.83 29.28
CA VAL A 818 1.67 4.87 29.14
C VAL A 818 1.12 4.61 30.52
N ASN A 819 -0.17 4.87 30.73
CA ASN A 819 -0.83 4.58 31.99
C ASN A 819 -2.16 3.85 31.74
N THR A 820 -2.49 2.92 32.64
CA THR A 820 -3.80 2.26 32.65
C THR A 820 -4.65 2.82 33.78
N LEU A 821 -5.97 2.70 33.66
CA LEU A 821 -6.92 3.17 34.67
C LEU A 821 -6.75 2.46 36.03
N ALA A 822 -7.17 3.14 37.10
CA ALA A 822 -6.95 2.68 38.49
C ALA A 822 -7.70 1.38 38.79
N TYR A 823 -8.97 1.31 38.40
CA TYR A 823 -9.80 0.11 38.54
C TYR A 823 -10.64 -0.09 37.28
N THR A 824 -10.56 -1.27 36.70
CA THR A 824 -11.45 -1.70 35.62
C THR A 824 -12.20 -2.96 36.02
N TYR A 825 -13.36 -3.19 35.41
CA TYR A 825 -14.20 -4.33 35.73
C TYR A 825 -14.52 -5.16 34.49
N TRP A 826 -15.04 -6.37 34.71
CA TRP A 826 -15.61 -7.17 33.64
C TRP A 826 -17.03 -6.67 33.35
N TYR A 827 -17.34 -6.47 32.08
CA TYR A 827 -18.67 -6.06 31.61
C TYR A 827 -19.19 -7.08 30.60
N ASP A 828 -20.45 -7.47 30.70
CA ASP A 828 -21.12 -8.15 29.59
C ASP A 828 -21.54 -7.14 28.51
N ASP A 829 -22.03 -7.63 27.36
CA ASP A 829 -22.43 -6.77 26.24
C ASP A 829 -23.62 -5.85 26.55
N SER A 830 -24.29 -6.03 27.69
CA SER A 830 -25.36 -5.15 28.18
C SER A 830 -24.84 -4.14 29.22
N GLY A 831 -23.53 -4.07 29.43
CA GLY A 831 -22.91 -3.18 30.40
C GLY A 831 -23.04 -3.62 31.85
N ASN A 832 -23.49 -4.85 32.14
CA ASN A 832 -23.58 -5.34 33.51
C ASN A 832 -22.21 -5.67 34.09
N VAL A 833 -21.96 -5.28 35.34
CA VAL A 833 -20.69 -5.59 36.02
C VAL A 833 -20.66 -7.06 36.43
N CYS A 834 -19.66 -7.78 35.94
CA CYS A 834 -19.47 -9.21 36.13
C CYS A 834 -18.36 -9.47 37.16
N ALA A 835 -18.54 -10.48 38.01
CA ALA A 835 -17.50 -10.95 38.95
C ALA A 835 -16.52 -11.95 38.31
N LYS A 836 -16.73 -12.27 37.04
CA LYS A 836 -15.96 -13.24 36.26
C LYS A 836 -15.96 -12.83 34.79
N ASP A 837 -14.92 -13.20 34.06
CA ASP A 837 -14.82 -12.99 32.62
C ASP A 837 -16.06 -13.57 31.89
N PRO A 838 -16.87 -12.72 31.22
CA PRO A 838 -18.08 -13.14 30.53
C PRO A 838 -17.81 -14.00 29.28
N SER A 839 -16.57 -14.04 28.79
CA SER A 839 -16.16 -14.92 27.69
C SER A 839 -15.85 -16.36 28.15
N ASP A 840 -15.73 -16.60 29.46
CA ASP A 840 -15.47 -17.94 30.00
C ASP A 840 -16.65 -18.87 29.73
N SER A 841 -16.37 -20.03 29.13
CA SER A 841 -17.36 -21.10 28.87
C SER A 841 -18.16 -21.56 30.09
N SER A 842 -17.67 -21.29 31.30
CA SER A 842 -18.30 -21.62 32.58
C SER A 842 -18.96 -20.41 33.26
N PHE A 843 -19.18 -19.31 32.54
CA PHE A 843 -19.91 -18.13 33.01
C PHE A 843 -21.42 -18.40 33.08
N ASP A 844 -22.03 -18.20 34.25
CA ASP A 844 -23.47 -18.30 34.50
C ASP A 844 -24.05 -16.90 34.72
N LYS A 845 -24.72 -16.33 33.70
CA LYS A 845 -25.33 -14.99 33.76
C LYS A 845 -26.18 -14.75 35.01
N LYS A 846 -26.79 -15.78 35.62
CA LYS A 846 -27.61 -15.61 36.82
C LYS A 846 -26.80 -15.41 38.09
N LYS A 847 -25.57 -15.92 38.15
CA LYS A 847 -24.74 -15.97 39.37
C LYS A 847 -23.44 -15.18 39.26
N ASP A 848 -22.93 -15.01 38.04
CA ASP A 848 -21.62 -14.41 37.81
C ASP A 848 -21.72 -12.92 37.40
N ILE A 849 -22.92 -12.44 37.06
CA ILE A 849 -23.23 -11.00 37.04
C ILE A 849 -23.35 -10.52 38.49
N ALA A 850 -22.50 -9.58 38.91
CA ALA A 850 -22.50 -9.03 40.26
C ALA A 850 -23.48 -7.86 40.41
N PHE A 851 -23.56 -6.99 39.40
CA PHE A 851 -24.47 -5.86 39.38
C PHE A 851 -25.12 -5.69 38.01
N TYR A 852 -26.42 -5.41 38.00
CA TYR A 852 -27.16 -5.06 36.79
C TYR A 852 -27.13 -3.56 36.58
N LEU A 853 -26.94 -3.12 35.33
CA LEU A 853 -27.09 -1.73 34.94
C LEU A 853 -28.58 -1.37 34.96
N ASN A 854 -28.96 -0.31 35.67
CA ASN A 854 -30.31 0.22 35.67
C ASN A 854 -30.46 1.20 34.49
N GLU A 855 -31.31 0.85 33.52
CA GLU A 855 -31.51 1.64 32.29
C GLU A 855 -32.15 3.01 32.54
N ASP A 856 -32.89 3.17 33.65
CA ASP A 856 -33.60 4.42 33.93
C ASP A 856 -32.64 5.52 34.44
N ASN A 857 -31.58 5.16 35.17
CA ASN A 857 -30.69 6.13 35.84
C ASN A 857 -29.19 5.90 35.64
N GLY A 858 -28.81 4.87 34.89
CA GLY A 858 -27.42 4.56 34.56
C GLY A 858 -26.55 4.10 35.73
N LEU A 859 -27.15 3.71 36.86
CA LEU A 859 -26.44 3.21 38.06
C LEU A 859 -26.55 1.70 38.18
N TYR A 860 -25.68 1.10 39.00
CA TYR A 860 -25.63 -0.34 39.18
C TYR A 860 -26.37 -0.81 40.43
N GLU A 861 -27.15 -1.90 40.30
CA GLU A 861 -27.87 -2.56 41.39
C GLU A 861 -27.39 -3.99 41.60
N VAL A 862 -27.27 -4.42 42.87
CA VAL A 862 -26.69 -5.74 43.19
C VAL A 862 -27.57 -6.91 42.74
N ASN A 863 -26.97 -7.91 42.11
CA ASN A 863 -27.60 -9.19 41.83
C ASN A 863 -27.66 -10.05 43.11
N LYS A 864 -28.86 -10.31 43.63
CA LYS A 864 -29.08 -11.12 44.84
C LYS A 864 -28.66 -12.59 44.72
N ASN A 865 -28.48 -13.08 43.49
CA ASN A 865 -28.03 -14.44 43.22
C ASN A 865 -26.50 -14.56 43.10
N TRP A 866 -25.77 -13.43 43.09
CA TRP A 866 -24.31 -13.42 43.09
C TRP A 866 -23.77 -13.89 44.43
N SER A 867 -22.72 -14.70 44.42
CA SER A 867 -22.12 -15.27 45.65
C SER A 867 -21.51 -14.23 46.58
N GLY A 868 -21.18 -13.05 46.08
CA GLY A 868 -20.67 -11.92 46.87
C GLY A 868 -21.75 -11.05 47.52
N TYR A 869 -23.04 -11.34 47.28
CA TYR A 869 -24.15 -10.56 47.83
C TYR A 869 -24.18 -10.58 49.36
N THR A 870 -24.39 -9.39 49.95
CA THR A 870 -24.72 -9.22 51.37
C THR A 870 -25.98 -8.37 51.54
N ALA A 871 -26.72 -8.61 52.62
CA ALA A 871 -28.03 -7.97 52.83
C ALA A 871 -27.97 -6.42 52.89
N ASP A 872 -26.83 -5.86 53.28
CA ASP A 872 -26.58 -4.42 53.35
C ASP A 872 -26.34 -3.75 51.98
N MET A 873 -26.18 -4.53 50.91
CA MET A 873 -26.11 -4.02 49.53
C MET A 873 -27.49 -3.73 48.93
N ASN A 874 -28.55 -4.28 49.53
CA ASN A 874 -29.90 -4.19 48.97
C ASN A 874 -30.44 -2.75 49.02
N GLY A 875 -30.84 -2.22 47.86
CA GLY A 875 -31.41 -0.88 47.72
C GLY A 875 -30.38 0.25 47.71
N LYS A 876 -29.10 -0.07 47.49
CA LYS A 876 -28.03 0.91 47.23
C LYS A 876 -27.70 0.94 45.74
N TYR A 877 -27.26 2.10 45.27
CA TYR A 877 -26.71 2.29 43.93
C TYR A 877 -25.19 2.27 43.93
N TYR A 878 -24.62 1.76 42.85
CA TYR A 878 -23.19 1.62 42.66
C TYR A 878 -22.73 2.23 41.34
N ALA A 879 -21.45 2.63 41.28
CA ALA A 879 -20.79 3.09 40.06
C ALA A 879 -19.27 2.91 40.15
N ASN A 880 -18.57 2.89 39.01
CA ASN A 880 -17.11 2.97 39.02
C ASN A 880 -16.70 4.44 39.26
N LEU A 881 -16.48 4.79 40.52
CA LEU A 881 -16.11 6.15 40.93
C LEU A 881 -14.59 6.40 40.85
N SER A 882 -13.80 5.38 40.52
CA SER A 882 -12.37 5.37 40.84
C SER A 882 -11.48 6.06 39.81
N ASN A 883 -11.97 6.24 38.58
CA ASN A 883 -11.16 6.72 37.45
C ASN A 883 -11.35 8.21 37.13
N TYR A 884 -12.32 8.87 37.77
CA TYR A 884 -12.60 10.30 37.55
C TYR A 884 -11.67 11.20 38.37
N GLU A 885 -11.33 12.35 37.78
CA GLU A 885 -10.66 13.42 38.50
C GLU A 885 -11.60 14.11 39.49
N LYS A 886 -11.01 14.81 40.47
CA LYS A 886 -11.76 15.54 41.50
C LYS A 886 -11.60 17.04 41.34
N ASP A 887 -12.71 17.77 41.38
CA ASP A 887 -12.68 19.24 41.48
C ASP A 887 -12.30 19.72 42.90
N ASP A 888 -12.15 21.04 43.07
CA ASP A 888 -11.83 21.67 44.36
C ASP A 888 -12.86 21.40 45.48
N LYS A 889 -14.08 20.99 45.11
CA LYS A 889 -15.16 20.64 46.05
C LYS A 889 -15.20 19.14 46.33
N GLY A 890 -14.39 18.34 45.63
CA GLY A 890 -14.32 16.88 45.72
C GLY A 890 -15.28 16.14 44.79
N ASN A 891 -16.03 16.83 43.92
CA ASN A 891 -16.91 16.23 42.92
C ASN A 891 -16.07 15.48 41.88
N LEU A 892 -16.62 14.41 41.31
CA LEU A 892 -16.00 13.66 40.22
C LEU A 892 -16.42 14.27 38.88
N ILE A 893 -15.48 14.61 38.03
CA ILE A 893 -15.71 15.32 36.76
C ILE A 893 -15.41 14.43 35.55
N VAL A 894 -16.20 14.63 34.48
CA VAL A 894 -15.98 13.97 33.19
C VAL A 894 -14.75 14.59 32.52
N ALA A 895 -13.87 13.75 31.97
CA ALA A 895 -12.69 14.23 31.25
C ALA A 895 -13.07 15.04 30.00
N GLU A 896 -12.19 15.96 29.59
CA GLU A 896 -12.37 16.77 28.38
C GLU A 896 -12.60 15.89 27.13
N GLY A 897 -13.50 16.29 26.25
CA GLY A 897 -13.93 15.48 25.09
C GLY A 897 -14.82 14.27 25.45
N GLY A 898 -15.27 14.16 26.70
CA GLY A 898 -16.15 13.10 27.15
C GLY A 898 -17.61 13.23 26.71
N VAL A 899 -18.40 12.22 27.09
CA VAL A 899 -19.81 12.10 26.73
C VAL A 899 -20.62 13.28 27.27
N SER A 900 -21.46 13.83 26.40
CA SER A 900 -22.46 14.83 26.76
C SER A 900 -23.84 14.37 26.30
N TYR A 901 -24.85 14.58 27.15
CA TYR A 901 -26.26 14.36 26.84
C TYR A 901 -27.00 15.69 26.91
N ASN A 902 -28.12 15.82 26.19
CA ASN A 902 -28.98 16.98 26.30
C ASN A 902 -29.97 16.80 27.46
N TYR A 903 -29.52 17.07 28.69
CA TYR A 903 -30.38 16.88 29.86
C TYR A 903 -31.27 18.09 30.16
N ASP A 904 -32.54 17.84 30.52
CA ASP A 904 -33.53 18.85 30.87
C ASP A 904 -33.15 19.56 32.19
N SER A 905 -32.55 20.74 32.02
CA SER A 905 -32.14 21.63 33.10
C SER A 905 -33.30 22.17 33.95
N SER A 906 -34.56 21.95 33.56
CA SER A 906 -35.75 22.31 34.33
C SER A 906 -36.08 21.29 35.43
N VAL A 907 -35.71 20.01 35.22
CA VAL A 907 -35.87 18.95 36.22
C VAL A 907 -34.71 19.03 37.22
N TRP A 908 -33.48 19.19 36.72
CA TRP A 908 -32.25 19.29 37.50
C TRP A 908 -31.29 20.31 36.88
N HIS A 909 -31.09 21.45 37.55
CA HIS A 909 -30.50 22.66 36.95
C HIS A 909 -29.10 22.54 36.34
N HIS A 910 -28.27 21.62 36.84
CA HIS A 910 -26.86 21.54 36.45
C HIS A 910 -26.40 20.12 36.13
N ASP A 911 -27.20 19.10 36.46
CA ASP A 911 -26.78 17.70 36.44
C ASP A 911 -26.46 17.21 35.02
N GLY A 912 -25.22 16.72 34.83
CA GLY A 912 -24.71 16.17 33.58
C GLY A 912 -24.37 17.20 32.48
N ASN A 913 -24.91 18.42 32.57
CA ASN A 913 -24.56 19.55 31.68
C ASN A 913 -23.40 20.41 32.23
N ASP A 914 -23.05 20.26 33.51
CA ASP A 914 -22.00 21.01 34.19
C ASP A 914 -20.63 20.32 34.20
N GLY A 915 -20.50 19.18 33.51
CA GLY A 915 -19.29 18.36 33.47
C GLY A 915 -19.04 17.52 34.72
N ILE A 916 -19.98 17.49 35.68
CA ILE A 916 -19.87 16.68 36.91
C ILE A 916 -20.51 15.31 36.69
N ALA A 917 -19.70 14.25 36.82
CA ALA A 917 -20.17 12.88 36.82
C ALA A 917 -20.84 12.51 38.16
N PHE A 918 -20.26 12.91 39.30
CA PHE A 918 -20.83 12.62 40.64
C PHE A 918 -20.52 13.73 41.65
N TYR A 919 -21.51 14.08 42.47
CA TYR A 919 -21.42 15.17 43.44
C TYR A 919 -20.95 14.68 44.80
N PHE A 920 -20.01 15.41 45.40
CA PHE A 920 -19.45 15.06 46.70
C PHE A 920 -20.05 15.91 47.82
N ARG A 921 -20.48 15.24 48.90
CA ARG A 921 -20.94 15.90 50.12
C ARG A 921 -20.83 14.98 51.33
N ASP A 922 -20.37 15.53 52.45
CA ASP A 922 -20.31 14.83 53.75
C ASP A 922 -19.55 13.49 53.71
N GLY A 923 -18.50 13.39 52.87
CA GLY A 923 -17.69 12.17 52.73
C GLY A 923 -18.31 11.09 51.84
N LYS A 924 -19.38 11.41 51.10
CA LYS A 924 -20.13 10.50 50.24
C LYS A 924 -20.30 11.09 48.84
N TYR A 925 -20.56 10.21 47.88
CA TYR A 925 -20.87 10.58 46.50
C TYR A 925 -22.36 10.40 46.22
N TYR A 926 -22.91 11.29 45.41
CA TYR A 926 -24.30 11.31 44.99
C TYR A 926 -24.35 11.43 43.47
N ALA A 927 -25.34 10.79 42.85
CA ALA A 927 -25.55 10.87 41.41
C ALA A 927 -25.82 12.33 40.98
N TYR A 928 -26.45 13.11 41.84
CA TYR A 928 -26.97 14.41 41.48
C TYR A 928 -26.76 15.50 42.54
N SER A 929 -26.92 16.76 42.11
CA SER A 929 -26.66 18.00 42.87
C SER A 929 -27.60 18.23 44.07
N ASP A 930 -28.73 17.51 44.15
CA ASP A 930 -29.66 17.58 45.29
C ASP A 930 -29.25 16.71 46.49
N TYR A 931 -28.24 15.87 46.31
CA TYR A 931 -27.67 14.96 47.30
C TYR A 931 -28.67 13.95 47.90
N LYS A 932 -29.70 13.52 47.16
CA LYS A 932 -30.66 12.50 47.63
C LYS A 932 -30.31 11.07 47.22
N THR A 933 -29.67 10.88 46.07
CA THR A 933 -29.32 9.56 45.52
C THR A 933 -27.86 9.24 45.81
N GLU A 934 -27.60 8.60 46.95
CA GLU A 934 -26.25 8.19 47.36
C GLU A 934 -25.73 7.05 46.47
N VAL A 935 -24.49 7.19 45.99
CA VAL A 935 -23.80 6.24 45.12
C VAL A 935 -22.58 5.67 45.84
N THR A 936 -22.46 4.35 45.83
CA THR A 936 -21.35 3.61 46.44
C THR A 936 -20.33 3.22 45.37
N GLY A 937 -19.03 3.47 45.59
CA GLY A 937 -18.00 3.06 44.63
C GLY A 937 -17.82 1.54 44.57
N LEU A 938 -17.76 0.98 43.36
CA LEU A 938 -17.54 -0.45 43.14
C LEU A 938 -16.26 -0.98 43.82
N ALA A 939 -15.20 -0.17 43.89
CA ALA A 939 -13.94 -0.54 44.55
C ALA A 939 -14.07 -0.79 46.05
N THR A 940 -15.16 -0.33 46.69
CA THR A 940 -15.42 -0.58 48.12
C THR A 940 -16.07 -1.95 48.38
N VAL A 941 -16.50 -2.66 47.33
CA VAL A 941 -17.15 -3.96 47.43
C VAL A 941 -16.11 -5.06 47.52
N THR A 942 -15.79 -5.51 48.75
CA THR A 942 -14.70 -6.47 49.01
C THR A 942 -14.85 -7.81 48.26
N ALA A 943 -16.07 -8.23 47.94
CA ALA A 943 -16.32 -9.49 47.22
C ALA A 943 -16.17 -9.37 45.69
N LEU A 944 -16.12 -8.15 45.14
CA LEU A 944 -15.96 -7.90 43.71
C LEU A 944 -14.48 -7.73 43.39
N THR A 945 -13.94 -8.62 42.57
CA THR A 945 -12.55 -8.52 42.10
C THR A 945 -12.50 -7.70 40.81
N PRO A 946 -11.75 -6.58 40.76
CA PRO A 946 -11.52 -5.85 39.52
C PRO A 946 -10.83 -6.71 38.47
N ARG A 947 -11.04 -6.39 37.19
CA ARG A 947 -10.34 -7.01 36.05
C ARG A 947 -8.87 -6.62 36.06
N TYR A 948 -8.59 -5.31 36.14
CA TYR A 948 -7.25 -4.75 36.36
C TYR A 948 -7.27 -3.78 37.52
N THR A 949 -6.14 -3.70 38.22
CA THR A 949 -5.91 -2.73 39.29
C THR A 949 -4.56 -2.06 39.08
N ASN A 950 -4.54 -0.74 38.91
CA ASN A 950 -3.34 0.08 38.88
C ASN A 950 -3.45 1.12 39.99
N VAL A 951 -3.18 0.72 41.23
CA VAL A 951 -3.26 1.61 42.39
C VAL A 951 -2.00 1.64 43.22
N ASN A 952 -1.66 2.83 43.70
CA ASN A 952 -0.56 3.04 44.64
C ASN A 952 -0.96 2.68 46.08
N ALA A 953 0.01 2.76 47.01
CA ALA A 953 -0.18 2.38 48.41
C ALA A 953 -1.21 3.27 49.14
N GLU A 954 -1.45 4.48 48.63
CA GLU A 954 -2.43 5.44 49.12
C GLU A 954 -3.82 5.27 48.49
N GLY A 955 -3.98 4.34 47.53
CA GLY A 955 -5.25 4.01 46.88
C GLY A 955 -5.63 4.89 45.70
N GLY A 956 -4.74 5.76 45.21
CA GLY A 956 -4.89 6.50 43.95
C GLY A 956 -4.33 5.74 42.75
N GLN A 957 -4.51 6.26 41.53
CA GLN A 957 -3.94 5.65 40.31
C GLN A 957 -2.42 5.49 40.44
N GLY A 958 -1.91 4.34 40.00
CA GLY A 958 -0.47 4.06 39.98
C GLY A 958 0.27 4.90 38.93
N ASP A 959 1.59 4.92 39.08
CA ASP A 959 2.48 5.72 38.25
C ASP A 959 2.49 5.21 36.79
N ALA A 960 2.48 6.17 35.86
CA ALA A 960 2.62 5.87 34.44
C ALA A 960 4.02 5.33 34.10
N LYS A 961 4.11 4.50 33.06
CA LYS A 961 5.37 4.01 32.51
C LYS A 961 5.95 5.07 31.57
N ASN A 962 7.14 5.57 31.89
CA ASN A 962 7.84 6.55 31.07
C ASN A 962 8.58 5.84 29.92
N LEU A 963 8.52 6.41 28.70
CA LEU A 963 9.25 5.93 27.54
C LEU A 963 10.71 6.39 27.62
N VAL A 964 11.48 5.71 28.47
CA VAL A 964 12.89 5.96 28.72
C VAL A 964 13.65 4.63 28.75
N MET A 965 14.75 4.55 28.01
CA MET A 965 15.69 3.42 28.07
C MET A 965 16.99 3.85 28.74
N THR A 966 17.55 2.95 29.56
CA THR A 966 18.81 3.18 30.28
C THR A 966 19.82 2.12 29.89
N VAL A 967 20.96 2.55 29.35
CA VAL A 967 22.06 1.65 28.97
C VAL A 967 23.19 1.81 29.96
N THR A 968 23.53 0.72 30.65
CA THR A 968 24.74 0.66 31.47
C THR A 968 25.93 0.33 30.58
N GLY A 969 26.95 1.18 30.59
CA GLY A 969 28.10 1.06 29.72
C GLY A 969 28.97 -0.14 30.04
N THR A 970 29.17 -0.98 29.04
CA THR A 970 30.06 -2.16 29.04
C THR A 970 31.29 -1.96 28.15
N GLY A 971 31.30 -0.90 27.34
CA GLY A 971 32.27 -0.70 26.26
C GLY A 971 31.87 -1.34 24.92
N GLU A 972 30.73 -2.03 24.85
CA GLU A 972 30.20 -2.65 23.63
C GLU A 972 29.01 -1.87 23.04
N TRP A 973 28.72 -2.08 21.76
CA TRP A 973 27.52 -1.55 21.12
C TRP A 973 26.28 -2.32 21.56
N VAL A 974 25.17 -1.59 21.75
CA VAL A 974 23.84 -2.13 22.01
C VAL A 974 22.83 -1.41 21.11
N THR A 975 21.68 -2.04 20.84
CA THR A 975 20.59 -1.42 20.05
C THR A 975 19.39 -1.16 20.94
N CYS A 976 18.89 0.07 20.92
CA CYS A 976 17.72 0.50 21.68
C CYS A 976 16.59 0.85 20.71
N THR A 977 15.45 0.15 20.81
CA THR A 977 14.33 0.30 19.87
C THR A 977 13.00 0.50 20.60
N PHE A 978 12.32 1.60 20.28
CA PHE A 978 10.93 1.87 20.65
C PHE A 978 10.03 1.49 19.47
N TYR A 979 9.08 0.59 19.73
CA TYR A 979 7.97 0.26 18.84
C TYR A 979 6.70 0.91 19.38
N ILE A 980 6.10 1.83 18.61
CA ILE A 980 4.98 2.67 19.04
C ILE A 980 3.80 2.44 18.10
N HIS A 981 2.65 2.03 18.63
CA HIS A 981 1.38 1.98 17.93
C HIS A 981 0.45 3.02 18.58
N THR A 982 0.06 4.03 17.83
CA THR A 982 -0.80 5.10 18.34
C THR A 982 -2.26 4.65 18.43
N GLY A 983 -3.01 5.24 19.36
CA GLY A 983 -4.43 4.95 19.58
C GLY A 983 -5.32 5.81 18.69
N SER A 984 -6.46 6.23 19.23
CA SER A 984 -7.37 7.15 18.53
C SER A 984 -6.80 8.56 18.40
N GLU A 985 -5.79 8.91 19.19
CA GLU A 985 -5.09 10.19 19.12
C GLU A 985 -3.67 10.06 18.55
N ALA A 986 -3.25 11.09 17.80
CA ALA A 986 -1.86 11.27 17.38
C ALA A 986 -0.95 11.52 18.58
N LYS A 987 0.33 11.14 18.48
CA LYS A 987 1.34 11.38 19.53
C LYS A 987 2.47 12.25 18.99
N ASN A 988 2.83 13.28 19.77
CA ASN A 988 3.90 14.21 19.43
C ASN A 988 5.07 13.99 20.39
N TYR A 989 6.27 13.74 19.87
CA TYR A 989 7.45 13.56 20.71
C TYR A 989 8.74 14.00 20.02
N ARG A 990 9.80 14.16 20.80
CA ARG A 990 11.18 14.29 20.31
C ARG A 990 12.08 13.24 20.95
N LEU A 991 13.04 12.73 20.19
CA LEU A 991 14.10 11.88 20.72
C LEU A 991 15.17 12.75 21.39
N GLU A 992 15.51 12.44 22.63
CA GLU A 992 16.70 12.98 23.31
C GLU A 992 17.66 11.86 23.71
N VAL A 993 18.95 12.06 23.45
CA VAL A 993 20.03 11.11 23.79
C VAL A 993 21.02 11.74 24.78
N TRP A 994 21.39 11.01 25.83
CA TRP A 994 22.11 11.59 26.96
C TRP A 994 23.25 10.71 27.49
N SER A 995 24.36 11.36 27.86
CA SER A 995 25.40 10.84 28.75
C SER A 995 25.12 11.33 30.17
N GLY A 996 24.69 10.44 31.06
CA GLY A 996 24.09 10.79 32.35
C GLY A 996 22.62 11.16 32.21
N SER A 997 21.95 11.47 33.32
CA SER A 997 20.50 11.74 33.31
C SER A 997 20.16 13.17 32.89
N ARG A 998 18.99 13.34 32.26
CA ARG A 998 18.44 14.64 31.83
C ARG A 998 18.34 15.67 32.96
N ASP A 999 18.03 15.23 34.17
CA ASP A 999 17.89 16.05 35.39
C ASP A 999 19.22 16.25 36.17
N ALA A 1000 20.33 15.74 35.64
CA ALA A 1000 21.66 15.80 36.24
C ALA A 1000 21.79 15.15 37.64
N LEU A 1001 20.86 14.29 38.04
CA LEU A 1001 20.99 13.47 39.26
C LEU A 1001 22.05 12.37 39.07
N GLU A 1002 22.14 11.80 37.87
CA GLU A 1002 23.18 10.86 37.47
C GLU A 1002 24.17 11.52 36.51
N LYS A 1003 25.43 11.62 36.94
CA LYS A 1003 26.52 12.26 36.17
C LYS A 1003 27.62 11.25 35.91
N ASN A 1004 28.01 11.14 34.65
CA ASN A 1004 29.12 10.31 34.22
C ASN A 1004 30.45 10.91 34.67
N ALA A 1005 31.41 10.04 35.00
CA ALA A 1005 32.72 10.46 35.53
C ALA A 1005 33.61 11.09 34.45
N ALA A 1006 34.57 11.91 34.87
CA ALA A 1006 35.62 12.40 33.99
C ALA A 1006 36.40 11.22 33.36
N GLY A 1007 36.68 11.29 32.06
CA GLY A 1007 37.33 10.22 31.29
C GLY A 1007 36.39 9.18 30.69
N SER A 1008 35.07 9.32 30.87
CA SER A 1008 34.07 8.42 30.26
C SER A 1008 33.55 8.94 28.92
N TYR A 1009 32.98 8.06 28.11
CA TYR A 1009 32.36 8.41 26.83
C TYR A 1009 31.02 7.69 26.62
N VAL A 1010 30.15 8.33 25.84
CA VAL A 1010 28.95 7.74 25.26
C VAL A 1010 28.91 8.10 23.78
N ILE A 1011 28.56 7.13 22.93
CA ILE A 1011 28.52 7.28 21.48
C ILE A 1011 27.13 6.80 21.02
N PHE A 1012 26.49 7.58 20.15
CA PHE A 1012 25.22 7.24 19.53
C PHE A 1012 25.37 7.15 18.02
N ASP A 1013 24.63 6.25 17.40
CA ASP A 1013 24.55 6.15 15.95
C ASP A 1013 23.13 5.75 15.51
N SER A 1014 22.84 5.98 14.23
CA SER A 1014 21.57 5.54 13.64
C SER A 1014 21.48 4.00 13.63
N ALA A 1015 20.26 3.50 13.79
CA ALA A 1015 19.91 2.12 13.54
C ALA A 1015 18.78 2.09 12.49
N SER A 1016 18.85 1.19 11.52
CA SER A 1016 17.79 0.99 10.53
C SER A 1016 17.06 -0.32 10.85
N PRO A 1017 15.98 -0.29 11.64
CA PRO A 1017 15.13 -1.45 11.79
C PRO A 1017 14.36 -1.69 10.49
N THR A 1018 14.02 -2.95 10.22
CA THR A 1018 13.08 -3.29 9.15
C THR A 1018 11.71 -2.68 9.45
N SER A 1019 11.06 -2.08 8.44
CA SER A 1019 9.66 -1.64 8.56
C SER A 1019 8.78 -2.83 8.95
N VAL A 1020 7.83 -2.62 9.87
CA VAL A 1020 6.91 -3.66 10.34
C VAL A 1020 5.47 -3.21 10.23
N ASP A 1021 4.62 -4.09 9.70
CA ASP A 1021 3.18 -3.87 9.53
C ASP A 1021 2.39 -4.16 10.83
N SER A 1022 3.04 -4.80 11.82
CA SER A 1022 2.45 -5.26 13.08
C SER A 1022 3.54 -5.56 14.11
N PHE A 1023 3.23 -5.46 15.41
CA PHE A 1023 4.13 -5.86 16.49
C PHE A 1023 3.88 -7.27 17.03
N SER A 1024 2.86 -7.99 16.55
CA SER A 1024 2.45 -9.29 17.14
C SER A 1024 3.56 -10.33 17.17
N ASP A 1025 4.32 -10.43 16.09
CA ASP A 1025 5.38 -11.44 15.96
C ASP A 1025 6.60 -11.05 16.80
N LEU A 1026 6.94 -9.75 16.80
CA LEU A 1026 8.04 -9.20 17.60
C LEU A 1026 7.77 -9.28 19.11
N THR A 1027 6.52 -9.04 19.53
CA THR A 1027 6.10 -9.17 20.93
C THR A 1027 6.10 -10.62 21.38
N ALA A 1028 5.66 -11.55 20.52
CA ALA A 1028 5.75 -12.98 20.80
C ALA A 1028 7.21 -13.44 20.96
N GLU A 1029 8.10 -12.99 20.07
CA GLU A 1029 9.54 -13.27 20.17
C GLU A 1029 10.14 -12.73 21.47
N ALA A 1030 9.80 -11.50 21.86
CA ALA A 1030 10.23 -10.92 23.13
C ALA A 1030 9.71 -11.72 24.34
N ILE A 1031 8.47 -12.22 24.30
CA ILE A 1031 7.90 -13.09 25.35
C ILE A 1031 8.68 -14.40 25.46
N ASP A 1032 8.96 -15.05 24.33
CA ASP A 1032 9.74 -16.29 24.32
C ASP A 1032 11.14 -16.07 24.90
N ALA A 1033 11.79 -14.97 24.52
CA ALA A 1033 13.12 -14.62 25.00
C ALA A 1033 13.14 -14.29 26.52
N ILE A 1034 12.07 -13.67 27.05
CA ILE A 1034 11.88 -13.49 28.50
C ILE A 1034 11.75 -14.83 29.22
N ILE A 1035 10.94 -15.75 28.68
CA ILE A 1035 10.75 -17.10 29.27
C ILE A 1035 12.07 -17.85 29.30
N GLU A 1036 12.84 -17.81 28.21
CA GLU A 1036 14.14 -18.46 28.13
C GLU A 1036 15.14 -17.88 29.14
N ALA A 1037 15.25 -16.55 29.23
CA ALA A 1037 16.12 -15.86 30.17
C ALA A 1037 15.77 -16.18 31.64
N HIS A 1038 14.49 -16.18 31.99
CA HIS A 1038 14.03 -16.55 33.33
C HIS A 1038 14.39 -18.01 33.65
N ASN A 1039 14.08 -18.93 32.73
CA ASN A 1039 14.36 -20.37 32.92
C ASN A 1039 15.85 -20.71 33.01
N ALA A 1040 16.71 -19.93 32.36
CA ALA A 1040 18.16 -20.07 32.45
C ALA A 1040 18.69 -19.70 33.85
N THR A 1041 18.09 -18.71 34.51
CA THR A 1041 18.51 -18.19 35.82
C THR A 1041 17.78 -18.83 37.00
N HIS A 1042 16.58 -19.36 36.79
CA HIS A 1042 15.71 -19.97 37.80
C HIS A 1042 15.30 -21.41 37.44
N PRO A 1043 16.23 -22.38 37.48
CA PRO A 1043 15.98 -23.74 37.00
C PRO A 1043 14.89 -24.51 37.79
N ASP A 1044 14.59 -24.07 39.02
CA ASP A 1044 13.60 -24.68 39.92
C ASP A 1044 12.21 -24.00 39.86
N ASP A 1045 12.08 -22.88 39.16
CA ASP A 1045 10.83 -22.10 39.02
C ASP A 1045 10.62 -21.71 37.54
N LYS A 1046 10.13 -22.66 36.73
CA LYS A 1046 10.10 -22.51 35.27
C LYS A 1046 8.83 -21.84 34.75
N TRP A 1047 9.00 -20.90 33.83
CA TRP A 1047 7.94 -20.34 33.01
C TRP A 1047 7.81 -21.13 31.70
N SER A 1048 6.60 -21.24 31.16
CA SER A 1048 6.35 -22.04 29.94
C SER A 1048 5.28 -21.45 29.02
N THR A 1049 4.60 -20.40 29.46
CA THR A 1049 3.50 -19.77 28.73
C THR A 1049 3.56 -18.25 28.85
N GLU A 1050 2.97 -17.55 27.89
CA GLU A 1050 2.73 -16.10 27.96
C GLU A 1050 2.03 -15.67 29.25
N LYS A 1051 1.12 -16.52 29.76
CA LYS A 1051 0.43 -16.30 31.03
C LYS A 1051 1.42 -16.17 32.20
N ASP A 1052 2.48 -16.97 32.21
CA ASP A 1052 3.50 -16.90 33.26
C ASP A 1052 4.22 -15.55 33.22
N VAL A 1053 4.54 -15.04 32.02
CA VAL A 1053 5.14 -13.72 31.82
C VAL A 1053 4.18 -12.62 32.26
N ARG A 1054 2.92 -12.70 31.84
CA ARG A 1054 1.86 -11.74 32.21
C ARG A 1054 1.67 -11.61 33.71
N GLU A 1055 1.73 -12.72 34.45
CA GLU A 1055 1.48 -12.73 35.89
C GLU A 1055 2.73 -12.40 36.74
N ASN A 1056 3.94 -12.60 36.21
CA ASN A 1056 5.16 -12.55 37.01
C ASN A 1056 6.25 -11.58 36.50
N TYR A 1057 6.18 -11.09 35.26
CA TYR A 1057 7.15 -10.15 34.71
C TYR A 1057 6.76 -8.70 35.03
N ALA A 1058 7.65 -7.95 35.69
CA ALA A 1058 7.31 -6.62 36.21
C ALA A 1058 7.13 -5.53 35.12
N ASN A 1059 7.73 -5.75 33.94
CA ASN A 1059 7.80 -4.76 32.85
C ASN A 1059 6.84 -5.09 31.69
N ILE A 1060 5.74 -5.81 31.96
CA ILE A 1060 4.67 -6.04 31.00
C ILE A 1060 3.35 -5.50 31.56
N THR A 1061 2.52 -4.93 30.70
CA THR A 1061 1.18 -4.46 31.04
C THR A 1061 0.24 -4.90 29.94
N TYR A 1062 -0.68 -5.78 30.31
CA TYR A 1062 -1.79 -6.14 29.46
C TYR A 1062 -3.00 -5.31 29.85
N TYR A 1063 -3.78 -4.93 28.85
CA TYR A 1063 -4.97 -4.15 29.06
C TYR A 1063 -5.98 -4.39 27.95
N ALA A 1064 -7.24 -4.07 28.24
CA ALA A 1064 -8.32 -4.04 27.28
C ALA A 1064 -9.17 -2.82 27.60
N TYR A 1065 -9.43 -1.99 26.60
CA TYR A 1065 -10.26 -0.81 26.75
C TYR A 1065 -11.68 -1.19 27.18
N SER A 1066 -12.27 -0.35 28.04
CA SER A 1066 -13.70 -0.39 28.37
C SER A 1066 -14.23 1.03 28.48
N PHE A 1067 -15.23 1.38 27.66
CA PHE A 1067 -15.87 2.69 27.70
C PHE A 1067 -16.50 2.97 29.06
N TYR A 1068 -17.12 1.98 29.70
CA TYR A 1068 -17.74 2.14 31.03
C TYR A 1068 -16.75 2.46 32.16
N ASP A 1069 -15.46 2.14 31.96
CA ASP A 1069 -14.41 2.47 32.91
C ASP A 1069 -13.76 3.83 32.60
N SER A 1070 -13.97 4.37 31.39
CA SER A 1070 -13.32 5.59 30.90
C SER A 1070 -13.69 6.82 31.73
N PRO A 1071 -12.75 7.71 32.04
CA PRO A 1071 -13.06 8.99 32.69
C PRO A 1071 -13.92 9.92 31.81
N SER A 1072 -13.98 9.64 30.51
CA SER A 1072 -14.84 10.32 29.54
C SER A 1072 -16.28 9.81 29.55
N PHE A 1073 -16.58 8.72 30.27
CA PHE A 1073 -17.93 8.17 30.34
C PHE A 1073 -18.81 9.01 31.27
N LEU A 1074 -19.99 9.37 30.80
CA LEU A 1074 -21.07 9.91 31.62
C LEU A 1074 -22.22 8.90 31.62
N ARG A 1075 -22.77 8.60 32.80
CA ARG A 1075 -23.94 7.71 32.89
C ARG A 1075 -25.11 8.32 32.12
N TYR A 1076 -25.83 7.49 31.37
CA TYR A 1076 -27.09 7.87 30.75
C TYR A 1076 -28.22 7.76 31.78
N ASP A 1077 -29.06 8.79 31.89
CA ASP A 1077 -30.22 8.83 32.77
C ASP A 1077 -31.45 9.25 31.97
N SER A 1078 -32.34 8.29 31.69
CA SER A 1078 -33.53 8.55 30.87
C SER A 1078 -34.54 9.45 31.56
N THR A 1079 -34.43 9.69 32.87
CA THR A 1079 -35.32 10.62 33.59
C THR A 1079 -34.92 12.08 33.42
N LEU A 1080 -33.72 12.32 32.87
CA LEU A 1080 -33.18 13.64 32.58
C LEU A 1080 -33.13 13.96 31.08
N ASP A 1081 -33.33 12.97 30.20
CA ASP A 1081 -33.28 13.14 28.75
C ASP A 1081 -34.39 14.10 28.28
N GLU A 1082 -34.03 15.29 27.77
CA GLU A 1082 -34.99 16.33 27.39
C GLU A 1082 -35.81 15.91 26.16
N ASP A 1083 -35.19 15.15 25.26
CA ASP A 1083 -35.72 14.86 23.92
C ASP A 1083 -36.16 13.39 23.74
N ASP A 1084 -36.06 12.56 24.80
CA ASP A 1084 -36.26 11.10 24.76
C ASP A 1084 -35.44 10.41 23.63
N VAL A 1085 -34.27 10.98 23.29
CA VAL A 1085 -33.39 10.50 22.20
C VAL A 1085 -32.70 9.19 22.55
N GLY A 1086 -32.67 8.80 23.82
CA GLY A 1086 -32.06 7.56 24.24
C GLY A 1086 -30.54 7.66 24.43
N ASN A 1087 -29.95 6.57 24.93
CA ASN A 1087 -28.51 6.45 25.03
C ASN A 1087 -27.89 6.45 23.63
N LYS A 1088 -27.13 7.49 23.30
CA LYS A 1088 -26.44 7.62 22.00
C LYS A 1088 -25.22 6.70 21.81
N TYR A 1089 -24.92 5.82 22.75
CA TYR A 1089 -23.72 4.95 22.69
C TYR A 1089 -24.10 3.46 22.78
N THR A 1090 -25.24 3.09 22.19
CA THR A 1090 -25.76 1.71 22.22
C THR A 1090 -25.02 0.75 21.31
N SER A 1091 -24.33 1.23 20.26
CA SER A 1091 -23.48 0.38 19.41
C SER A 1091 -22.22 -0.11 20.12
N TYR A 1092 -21.78 0.57 21.18
CA TYR A 1092 -20.62 0.15 21.95
C TYR A 1092 -20.89 -1.18 22.66
N THR A 1093 -20.01 -2.15 22.44
CA THR A 1093 -20.05 -3.46 23.10
C THR A 1093 -18.68 -3.80 23.68
N PRO A 1094 -18.57 -4.05 25.00
CA PRO A 1094 -17.31 -4.43 25.63
C PRO A 1094 -16.59 -5.63 24.98
N SER A 1095 -17.33 -6.59 24.40
CA SER A 1095 -16.73 -7.75 23.74
C SER A 1095 -16.00 -7.44 22.42
N SER A 1096 -16.15 -6.24 21.86
CA SER A 1096 -15.44 -5.80 20.65
C SER A 1096 -13.94 -5.53 20.91
N TYR A 1097 -13.54 -5.37 22.17
CA TYR A 1097 -12.16 -5.08 22.56
C TYR A 1097 -11.50 -6.27 23.23
N ALA A 1098 -10.39 -6.74 22.66
CA ALA A 1098 -9.61 -7.84 23.20
C ALA A 1098 -8.48 -7.35 24.11
N GLU A 1099 -8.09 -8.20 25.05
CA GLU A 1099 -6.90 -7.99 25.86
C GLU A 1099 -5.63 -8.13 25.02
N GLY A 1100 -4.72 -7.17 25.16
CA GLY A 1100 -3.40 -7.19 24.51
C GLY A 1100 -2.35 -6.44 25.32
N ILE A 1101 -1.14 -6.34 24.78
CA ILE A 1101 0.03 -5.75 25.45
C ILE A 1101 0.06 -4.25 25.19
N ALA A 1102 -0.34 -3.45 26.17
CA ALA A 1102 -0.25 -1.99 26.10
C ALA A 1102 1.19 -1.49 26.32
N TYR A 1103 1.98 -2.24 27.12
CA TYR A 1103 3.38 -1.93 27.39
C TYR A 1103 4.19 -3.20 27.61
N LEU A 1104 5.36 -3.31 26.98
CA LEU A 1104 6.36 -4.33 27.26
C LEU A 1104 7.75 -3.71 27.13
N TYR A 1105 8.57 -3.81 28.17
CA TYR A 1105 9.99 -3.47 28.10
C TYR A 1105 10.85 -4.69 28.41
N TYR A 1106 11.73 -5.02 27.48
CA TYR A 1106 12.58 -6.20 27.49
C TYR A 1106 14.03 -5.83 27.20
N GLU A 1107 14.93 -6.46 27.95
CA GLU A 1107 16.38 -6.40 27.74
C GLU A 1107 16.86 -7.83 27.50
N ASP A 1108 17.45 -8.11 26.33
CA ASP A 1108 17.93 -9.46 26.02
C ASP A 1108 19.26 -9.76 26.74
N PRO A 1109 19.26 -10.65 27.74
CA PRO A 1109 20.47 -10.98 28.49
C PRO A 1109 21.31 -12.08 27.81
N ASN A 1110 20.79 -12.73 26.76
CA ASN A 1110 21.43 -13.83 26.04
C ASN A 1110 22.11 -13.39 24.74
N ALA A 1111 21.89 -12.15 24.31
CA ALA A 1111 22.54 -11.56 23.15
C ALA A 1111 24.07 -11.56 23.30
N ASP A 1112 24.78 -11.90 22.22
CA ASP A 1112 26.24 -11.83 22.17
C ASP A 1112 26.72 -10.40 22.52
N PRO A 1113 27.89 -10.24 23.18
CA PRO A 1113 28.48 -8.92 23.41
C PRO A 1113 28.57 -8.14 22.09
N GLY A 1114 27.92 -6.96 22.02
CA GLY A 1114 27.77 -6.19 20.78
C GLY A 1114 26.40 -6.30 20.08
N SER A 1115 25.49 -7.14 20.59
CA SER A 1115 24.15 -7.38 20.03
C SER A 1115 23.02 -7.26 21.07
N THR A 1116 23.32 -6.82 22.30
CA THR A 1116 22.30 -6.61 23.34
C THR A 1116 21.20 -5.69 22.84
N LEU A 1117 19.98 -6.21 22.86
CA LEU A 1117 18.78 -5.53 22.39
C LEU A 1117 17.96 -5.03 23.58
N TYR A 1118 17.75 -3.72 23.63
CA TYR A 1118 16.80 -3.05 24.49
C TYR A 1118 15.56 -2.74 23.66
N THR A 1119 14.42 -3.35 23.99
CA THR A 1119 13.20 -3.20 23.20
C THR A 1119 12.04 -2.78 24.08
N MET A 1120 11.32 -1.75 23.64
CA MET A 1120 10.10 -1.27 24.29
C MET A 1120 8.97 -1.26 23.28
N PHE A 1121 7.92 -2.02 23.56
CA PHE A 1121 6.66 -2.01 22.82
C PHE A 1121 5.65 -1.16 23.59
N VAL A 1122 5.02 -0.25 22.89
CA VAL A 1122 3.96 0.61 23.39
C VAL A 1122 2.81 0.58 22.41
N ASP A 1123 1.64 0.18 22.88
CA ASP A 1123 0.42 0.15 22.07
C ASP A 1123 -0.68 0.93 22.77
N TYR A 1124 -0.88 2.16 22.31
CA TYR A 1124 -1.89 3.07 22.82
C TYR A 1124 -3.31 2.62 22.41
N SER A 1125 -3.49 1.79 21.38
CA SER A 1125 -4.82 1.36 20.92
C SER A 1125 -5.59 0.54 21.97
N PHE A 1126 -4.90 -0.03 22.97
CA PHE A 1126 -5.56 -0.70 24.09
C PHE A 1126 -6.08 0.25 25.17
N ILE A 1127 -5.55 1.47 25.28
CA ILE A 1127 -5.85 2.41 26.37
C ILE A 1127 -6.50 3.72 25.91
N ASP A 1128 -6.27 4.11 24.66
CA ASP A 1128 -6.67 5.37 24.04
C ASP A 1128 -7.59 5.07 22.86
N VAL A 1129 -8.89 4.99 23.18
CA VAL A 1129 -9.96 4.66 22.25
C VAL A 1129 -11.07 5.69 22.37
N SER A 1130 -11.43 6.30 21.24
CA SER A 1130 -12.60 7.16 21.12
C SER A 1130 -13.82 6.31 20.75
N VAL A 1131 -14.93 6.48 21.47
CA VAL A 1131 -16.22 5.86 21.14
C VAL A 1131 -17.13 6.92 20.57
N THR A 1132 -17.54 6.75 19.32
CA THR A 1132 -18.43 7.68 18.62
C THR A 1132 -19.88 7.45 19.04
N ALA A 1133 -20.66 8.54 19.12
CA ALA A 1133 -22.09 8.46 19.27
C ALA A 1133 -22.73 7.83 18.03
N ASP A 1134 -23.79 7.04 18.23
CA ASP A 1134 -24.66 6.51 17.21
C ASP A 1134 -25.34 7.67 16.47
N SER A 1135 -25.35 7.61 15.14
CA SER A 1135 -26.08 8.59 14.32
C SER A 1135 -27.57 8.48 14.64
N THR A 1136 -28.20 9.63 14.89
CA THR A 1136 -29.66 9.72 15.12
C THR A 1136 -30.45 10.03 13.86
N ASP A 1137 -29.81 10.07 12.68
CA ASP A 1137 -30.48 10.44 11.43
C ASP A 1137 -31.15 9.24 10.74
N ASP A 1138 -32.46 9.11 11.00
CA ASP A 1138 -33.45 8.73 10.00
C ASP A 1138 -34.18 10.03 9.56
N THR A 1139 -33.48 10.95 8.90
CA THR A 1139 -34.14 12.05 8.17
C THR A 1139 -33.35 12.46 6.94
N THR A 1140 -34.09 12.53 5.84
CA THR A 1140 -33.76 13.10 4.55
C THR A 1140 -33.19 14.52 4.64
N ASP A 1141 -32.25 14.76 3.73
CA ASP A 1141 -31.48 15.98 3.46
C ASP A 1141 -32.35 17.25 3.43
N ASP A 1142 -32.01 18.23 4.26
CA ASP A 1142 -32.44 19.62 4.11
C ASP A 1142 -31.37 20.52 4.75
N THR A 1143 -30.46 21.05 3.91
CA THR A 1143 -29.40 21.96 4.33
C THR A 1143 -29.85 23.41 4.23
N THR A 1144 -30.28 24.00 5.35
CA THR A 1144 -30.27 25.46 5.53
C THR A 1144 -29.01 25.92 6.24
N GLU A 1145 -28.19 26.72 5.54
CA GLU A 1145 -27.01 27.36 6.09
C GLU A 1145 -27.35 28.44 7.13
N GLU A 1146 -26.67 28.41 8.28
CA GLU A 1146 -26.29 29.64 9.00
C GLU A 1146 -24.77 29.75 9.13
N THR A 1147 -24.26 30.83 8.55
CA THR A 1147 -22.85 31.24 8.53
C THR A 1147 -22.32 31.62 9.91
N THR A 1148 -21.21 31.00 10.35
CA THR A 1148 -20.19 31.70 11.17
C THR A 1148 -18.77 31.32 10.75
N SER A 1149 -17.91 32.33 10.70
CA SER A 1149 -16.63 32.34 9.99
C SER A 1149 -15.48 31.69 10.78
N GLY A 1150 -14.64 30.92 10.08
CA GLY A 1150 -13.33 30.48 10.54
C GLY A 1150 -12.73 29.41 9.62
N ASP A 1151 -11.86 29.83 8.70
CA ASP A 1151 -11.14 28.97 7.74
C ASP A 1151 -10.36 27.84 8.41
N THR A 1152 -10.78 26.58 8.21
CA THR A 1152 -9.91 25.41 7.98
C THR A 1152 -10.72 24.15 7.57
N ASN A 1153 -10.55 23.70 6.32
CA ASN A 1153 -10.65 22.32 5.82
C ASN A 1153 -11.88 21.43 6.17
N MET A 1154 -13.06 21.74 5.62
CA MET A 1154 -14.19 20.78 5.54
C MET A 1154 -14.01 19.68 4.47
N TRP A 1155 -13.10 19.84 3.51
CA TRP A 1155 -12.85 18.85 2.43
C TRP A 1155 -12.15 17.56 2.91
N LEU A 1156 -11.50 17.59 4.08
CA LEU A 1156 -10.82 16.43 4.68
C LEU A 1156 -11.78 15.49 5.45
N PHE A 1157 -13.00 15.94 5.78
CA PHE A 1157 -13.97 15.14 6.52
C PHE A 1157 -14.88 14.28 5.63
N VAL A 1158 -15.18 14.73 4.40
CA VAL A 1158 -16.00 13.95 3.45
C VAL A 1158 -15.19 12.80 2.82
N SER A 1159 -13.90 13.01 2.59
CA SER A 1159 -12.98 11.99 2.07
C SER A 1159 -12.60 10.93 3.12
N SER A 1160 -12.55 11.29 4.41
CA SER A 1160 -12.29 10.33 5.50
C SER A 1160 -13.50 9.44 5.80
N LEU A 1161 -14.73 9.92 5.59
CA LEU A 1161 -15.95 9.14 5.81
C LEU A 1161 -16.11 8.00 4.79
N VAL A 1162 -15.78 8.23 3.52
CA VAL A 1162 -15.83 7.20 2.46
C VAL A 1162 -14.75 6.13 2.65
N ILE A 1163 -13.55 6.53 3.09
CA ILE A 1163 -12.44 5.62 3.41
C ILE A 1163 -12.75 4.81 4.69
N ALA A 1164 -13.38 5.42 5.70
CA ALA A 1164 -13.81 4.73 6.92
C ALA A 1164 -14.87 3.66 6.62
N ILE A 1165 -15.84 3.95 5.76
CA ILE A 1165 -16.87 2.97 5.35
C ILE A 1165 -16.25 1.84 4.53
N ALA A 1166 -15.31 2.14 3.62
CA ALA A 1166 -14.59 1.13 2.84
C ALA A 1166 -13.70 0.22 3.71
N LEU A 1167 -13.04 0.77 4.74
CA LEU A 1167 -12.23 0.02 5.70
C LEU A 1167 -13.09 -0.87 6.61
N VAL A 1168 -14.26 -0.40 7.04
CA VAL A 1168 -15.21 -1.22 7.81
C VAL A 1168 -15.73 -2.40 6.98
N ILE A 1169 -16.06 -2.18 5.70
CA ILE A 1169 -16.48 -3.24 4.78
C ILE A 1169 -15.33 -4.25 4.52
N ALA A 1170 -14.10 -3.77 4.36
CA ALA A 1170 -12.92 -4.62 4.19
C ALA A 1170 -12.61 -5.46 5.45
N VAL A 1171 -12.75 -4.88 6.65
CA VAL A 1171 -12.58 -5.58 7.93
C VAL A 1171 -13.66 -6.63 8.13
N VAL A 1172 -14.92 -6.34 7.80
CA VAL A 1172 -16.03 -7.32 7.82
C VAL A 1172 -15.78 -8.45 6.82
N GLY A 1173 -15.30 -8.14 5.61
CA GLY A 1173 -14.89 -9.13 4.61
C GLY A 1173 -13.77 -10.06 5.09
N LEU A 1174 -12.75 -9.52 5.78
CA LEU A 1174 -11.64 -10.27 6.36
C LEU A 1174 -12.08 -11.14 7.55
N ILE A 1175 -13.02 -10.66 8.37
CA ILE A 1175 -13.62 -11.43 9.48
C ILE A 1175 -14.42 -12.62 8.94
N ILE A 1176 -15.23 -12.41 7.89
CA ILE A 1176 -15.99 -13.47 7.21
C ILE A 1176 -15.03 -14.50 6.59
N GLN A 1177 -13.93 -14.05 5.94
CA GLN A 1177 -12.89 -14.94 5.41
C GLN A 1177 -12.19 -15.77 6.50
N LYS A 1178 -11.90 -15.17 7.67
CA LYS A 1178 -11.29 -15.85 8.83
C LYS A 1178 -12.23 -16.87 9.46
N ILE A 1179 -13.54 -16.60 9.52
CA ILE A 1179 -14.56 -17.52 10.06
C ILE A 1179 -14.74 -18.72 9.11
N VAL A 1180 -14.77 -18.50 7.78
CA VAL A 1180 -14.86 -19.56 6.76
C VAL A 1180 -13.58 -20.43 6.75
N LYS A 1181 -12.38 -19.83 6.85
CA LYS A 1181 -11.11 -20.56 6.99
C LYS A 1181 -11.04 -21.37 8.30
N LYS A 1182 -11.51 -20.85 9.44
CA LYS A 1182 -11.59 -21.59 10.73
C LYS A 1182 -12.58 -22.76 10.69
N ALA A 1183 -13.71 -22.64 9.99
CA ALA A 1183 -14.68 -23.71 9.82
C ALA A 1183 -14.13 -24.87 8.95
N HIS A 1184 -13.38 -24.55 7.88
CA HIS A 1184 -12.74 -25.54 7.00
C HIS A 1184 -11.58 -26.28 7.72
N LEU A 1185 -10.81 -25.59 8.56
CA LEU A 1185 -9.75 -26.18 9.38
C LEU A 1185 -10.27 -27.08 10.52
N LYS A 1186 -11.43 -26.76 11.13
CA LYS A 1186 -12.10 -27.64 12.11
C LYS A 1186 -12.59 -28.95 11.47
N LYS A 1187 -13.09 -28.90 10.24
CA LYS A 1187 -13.50 -30.10 9.47
C LYS A 1187 -12.30 -30.96 9.03
N ALA A 1188 -11.16 -30.35 8.72
CA ALA A 1188 -9.92 -31.04 8.38
C ALA A 1188 -9.23 -31.68 9.60
N ARG A 1189 -9.23 -31.02 10.77
CA ARG A 1189 -8.68 -31.58 12.03
C ARG A 1189 -9.55 -32.70 12.63
N ALA A 1190 -10.88 -32.66 12.44
CA ALA A 1190 -11.77 -33.76 12.84
C ALA A 1190 -11.61 -35.04 11.97
N ALA A 1191 -11.15 -34.89 10.72
CA ALA A 1191 -10.81 -36.04 9.86
C ALA A 1191 -9.43 -36.65 10.18
N MET A 1192 -8.51 -35.87 10.77
CA MET A 1192 -7.14 -36.30 11.07
C MET A 1192 -6.98 -36.94 12.47
N SER A 1193 -7.93 -36.74 13.39
CA SER A 1193 -7.95 -37.38 14.71
C SER A 1193 -8.45 -38.84 14.71
N ASN A 1194 -9.03 -39.32 13.60
CA ASN A 1194 -9.41 -40.73 13.42
C ASN A 1194 -8.32 -41.60 12.77
N ALA A 1195 -7.16 -41.03 12.41
CA ALA A 1195 -6.05 -41.74 11.77
C ALA A 1195 -4.83 -41.98 12.68
N SER A 1196 -4.81 -41.43 13.90
CA SER A 1196 -3.66 -41.47 14.81
C SER A 1196 -3.73 -42.53 15.93
N SER A 1197 -4.72 -43.43 15.92
CA SER A 1197 -4.89 -44.49 16.94
C SER A 1197 -4.45 -45.90 16.53
N MET A 1198 -3.73 -46.05 15.42
CA MET A 1198 -3.12 -47.34 15.05
C MET A 1198 -1.74 -47.11 14.43
N ASN A 1199 -0.69 -46.98 15.25
CA ASN A 1199 0.68 -47.45 14.92
C ASN A 1199 1.66 -47.29 16.09
N ALA A 1200 1.20 -47.58 17.31
CA ALA A 1200 2.06 -47.77 18.48
C ALA A 1200 1.93 -49.20 19.02
N ALA A 1201 2.20 -50.21 18.19
CA ALA A 1201 2.39 -51.58 18.67
C ALA A 1201 3.21 -52.48 17.72
N LYS A 1202 4.45 -52.75 18.16
CA LYS A 1202 5.22 -54.01 18.01
C LYS A 1202 5.89 -54.36 16.66
N ARG A 1203 7.22 -54.21 16.68
CA ARG A 1203 8.23 -55.02 15.98
C ARG A 1203 7.99 -56.54 16.18
N ARG A 1204 8.14 -57.37 15.13
CA ARG A 1204 8.83 -58.68 15.12
C ARG A 1204 8.84 -59.34 13.72
N TYR A 1205 9.95 -60.02 13.42
CA TYR A 1205 10.32 -60.72 12.19
C TYR A 1205 9.54 -62.02 11.90
N ALA A 1206 9.42 -62.32 10.59
CA ALA A 1206 9.54 -63.61 9.89
C ALA A 1206 8.34 -64.57 9.64
N ARG A 1207 8.30 -65.00 8.36
CA ARG A 1207 7.97 -66.32 7.77
C ARG A 1207 6.52 -66.72 7.43
N LYS A 1208 6.30 -66.81 6.10
CA LYS A 1208 5.91 -67.99 5.26
C LYS A 1208 4.47 -68.56 5.32
N SER A 1209 3.82 -68.44 4.16
CA SER A 1209 3.12 -69.46 3.34
C SER A 1209 1.85 -70.18 3.84
N ALA A 1210 0.77 -69.91 3.09
CA ALA A 1210 0.00 -70.83 2.22
C ALA A 1210 -1.13 -71.72 2.78
N ALA A 1211 -2.14 -71.85 1.89
CA ALA A 1211 -3.27 -72.79 1.80
C ALA A 1211 -4.54 -72.38 2.59
N GLU A 1212 -5.78 -72.51 2.08
CA GLU A 1212 -6.28 -73.33 0.96
C GLU A 1212 -7.68 -72.87 0.46
N LYS A 1213 -7.91 -73.17 -0.83
CA LYS A 1213 -9.11 -73.37 -1.70
C LYS A 1213 -10.52 -73.43 -1.06
N GLU A 1214 -11.63 -73.12 -1.74
CA GLU A 1214 -12.29 -73.68 -2.95
C GLU A 1214 -13.53 -72.78 -3.25
N ALA A 1215 -14.25 -72.75 -4.38
CA ALA A 1215 -14.22 -73.31 -5.74
C ALA A 1215 -15.32 -72.58 -6.58
N ALA A 1216 -15.21 -72.67 -7.90
CA ALA A 1216 -15.94 -71.95 -8.96
C ALA A 1216 -17.37 -72.50 -9.27
N PRO A 1217 -18.12 -72.03 -10.32
CA PRO A 1217 -17.76 -72.25 -11.74
C PRO A 1217 -18.07 -71.08 -12.73
N ALA A 1218 -17.37 -71.15 -13.87
CA ALA A 1218 -17.49 -70.32 -15.09
C ALA A 1218 -18.65 -70.81 -16.02
N PRO A 1219 -18.95 -70.20 -17.21
CA PRO A 1219 -18.07 -70.25 -18.40
C PRO A 1219 -18.00 -68.92 -19.21
N GLU A 1220 -16.86 -68.49 -19.78
CA GLU A 1220 -16.14 -69.02 -20.96
C GLU A 1220 -16.85 -68.68 -22.29
N LYS A 1221 -16.28 -67.86 -23.19
CA LYS A 1221 -15.38 -68.22 -24.31
C LYS A 1221 -15.26 -66.95 -25.20
N LYS A 1222 -14.24 -66.60 -26.00
CA LYS A 1222 -13.06 -67.20 -26.67
C LYS A 1222 -12.45 -66.01 -27.49
N ALA A 1223 -11.22 -65.93 -28.00
CA ALA A 1223 -9.98 -66.70 -27.95
C ALA A 1223 -8.85 -65.84 -28.60
N GLU A 1224 -7.69 -65.85 -27.94
CA GLU A 1224 -6.26 -65.94 -28.37
C GLU A 1224 -5.89 -66.22 -29.86
N PRO A 1225 -4.59 -66.14 -30.32
CA PRO A 1225 -3.32 -66.21 -29.55
C PRO A 1225 -2.11 -65.32 -30.00
N ALA A 1226 -1.07 -65.36 -29.16
CA ALA A 1226 0.34 -64.96 -29.36
C ALA A 1226 1.13 -65.94 -30.29
N PRO A 1227 2.46 -65.75 -30.53
CA PRO A 1227 3.48 -66.31 -29.61
C PRO A 1227 4.79 -65.49 -29.46
N GLU A 1228 5.39 -65.52 -28.26
CA GLU A 1228 6.71 -66.07 -27.85
C GLU A 1228 7.98 -65.44 -28.51
N ASN A 1229 9.08 -65.16 -27.81
CA ASN A 1229 9.73 -65.95 -26.75
C ASN A 1229 10.75 -65.09 -25.97
N ASP A 1230 11.04 -65.58 -24.77
CA ASP A 1230 11.80 -65.09 -23.63
C ASP A 1230 13.27 -64.70 -23.88
N ASN A 1231 13.75 -63.69 -23.13
CA ASN A 1231 14.81 -63.87 -22.12
C ASN A 1231 15.16 -62.53 -21.45
N ASP A 1232 14.80 -62.41 -20.17
CA ASP A 1232 15.52 -61.61 -19.16
C ASP A 1232 16.57 -62.55 -18.54
N PRO A 1233 17.84 -62.15 -18.37
CA PRO A 1233 18.22 -61.52 -17.11
C PRO A 1233 19.35 -60.48 -17.23
N TYR A 1234 19.22 -59.35 -16.53
CA TYR A 1234 20.31 -58.68 -15.80
C TYR A 1234 21.75 -58.86 -16.32
N ASP A 1235 22.22 -57.88 -17.10
CA ASP A 1235 23.52 -57.24 -16.91
C ASP A 1235 23.33 -55.77 -17.36
N ASP A 1236 23.46 -54.86 -16.39
CA ASP A 1236 23.42 -53.38 -16.45
C ASP A 1236 22.08 -52.63 -16.64
#